data_AF-A1CCF3-F1
#
_entry.id   AF-A1CCF3-F1
#
_cell.length_a   1.000
_cell.length_b   1.000
_cell.length_c   1.000
_cell.angle_alpha   90.00
_cell.angle_beta   90.00
_cell.angle_gamma   90.00
#
_symmetry.space_group_name_H-M   'P 1'
#
loop_
_entity.id
_entity.type
_entity.pdbx_description
1 polymer ?
#
loop_
_entity_poly.entity_id
_entity_poly.type
_entity_poly.pdbx_seq_one_letter_code
_entity_poly.pdbx_strand_id
1 'polypeptide(L)'
;MTVTTPTPKHTFNERAAANNFNDAQILNSNNPAGSDIPEESDVVVAGGGIHGLIYAIHAAKSKPDNLKISLIEKGTKPGYKIGESTLPLFSLWCKMHGLTGEYLLRLFGLKDGLCFYFLDRENQGQYTDFCSNGTPGLFLSGYQVERPISELLFTLLAQRNGVNVFHGRQVDFNASTIQGGVKGNKIAINPGKFDGKPATTIDSSLLVDATGRFRQLASKKASLQRFEGWNYDAFWGYFTAPQDESKIPMRFYEGDHTNHLCFPEGWAWVIRLPSWEGSETANLMDMITYLLDCAEAGVPGDQIPSSEELAKMFDLKFRWTTSIGFAVRNDVKYPEDMSAYGTREAERKFNYFVQKYDLIKEFMTNFELIEDLYGPGTTWYIRKSLTYQSPVVSGPGWLAVGDACGFTNPLHSPGITAAMSTSTYAAELTHKALEEAKQAADRDAAELAIRKTLAPYDDFAKRLIPALNQMNRFNYVCFRDPRLGPQVSCLWQFFAGIGIPGWQLIRQDYNLNYDTYVPHSINWAWGAMVPEYDAVARKAIELIAPIPLEESVPDATVREVIEFSNAIKRVAVDSNRFNFRWDGLLRYYDLFLNYNEEKNWKDVFSRQCKGCGAWLVCRPDWLKCYSCGKVRTAEEAAVTWNPPLAVDEVKALVRASDAKPAARAAQEVAV
;
A
#
# COMPACT_ATOMS: atom_id res chain seq x y z
N MET A 1 -4.06 27.09 -22.51
CA MET A 1 -3.42 27.95 -21.49
C MET A 1 -1.98 27.49 -21.37
N THR A 2 -1.00 28.41 -21.44
CA THR A 2 0.41 28.08 -21.19
C THR A 2 0.58 27.72 -19.72
N VAL A 3 0.85 26.45 -19.42
CA VAL A 3 1.14 26.01 -18.04
C VAL A 3 2.43 26.69 -17.60
N THR A 4 2.37 27.49 -16.53
CA THR A 4 3.55 28.14 -15.97
C THR A 4 4.13 27.21 -14.91
N THR A 5 5.35 26.73 -15.12
CA THR A 5 6.04 25.88 -14.14
C THR A 5 6.35 26.71 -12.89
N PRO A 6 5.95 26.28 -11.68
CA PRO A 6 6.30 26.97 -10.45
C PRO A 6 7.81 27.16 -10.31
N THR A 7 8.23 28.25 -9.67
CA THR A 7 9.64 28.44 -9.29
C THR A 7 9.91 27.68 -7.98
N PRO A 8 10.96 26.86 -7.89
CA PRO A 8 11.31 26.16 -6.64
C PRO A 8 11.62 27.18 -5.53
N LYS A 9 11.23 26.85 -4.30
CA LYS A 9 11.46 27.67 -3.10
C LYS A 9 12.16 26.82 -2.04
N HIS A 10 12.97 27.47 -1.20
CA HIS A 10 13.69 26.85 -0.07
C HIS A 10 13.13 27.31 1.28
N THR A 11 11.80 27.44 1.35
CA THR A 11 11.09 28.08 2.47
C THR A 11 11.36 27.37 3.79
N PHE A 12 11.35 26.05 3.79
CA PHE A 12 11.50 25.26 5.02
C PHE A 12 12.96 25.15 5.43
N ASN A 13 13.87 24.96 4.49
CA ASN A 13 15.31 24.98 4.77
C ASN A 13 15.72 26.33 5.40
N GLU A 14 15.39 27.45 4.76
CA GLU A 14 15.72 28.79 5.25
C GLU A 14 15.11 29.04 6.64
N ARG A 15 13.85 28.63 6.85
CA ARG A 15 13.17 28.75 8.15
C ARG A 15 13.84 27.90 9.23
N ALA A 16 14.21 26.66 8.90
CA ALA A 16 14.86 25.75 9.85
C ALA A 16 16.22 26.31 10.28
N ALA A 17 17.01 26.80 9.33
CA ALA A 17 18.31 27.43 9.59
C ALA A 17 18.16 28.72 10.41
N ALA A 18 17.24 29.61 10.04
CA ALA A 18 17.05 30.89 10.71
C ALA A 18 16.59 30.77 12.17
N ASN A 19 15.83 29.72 12.50
CA ASN A 19 15.27 29.51 13.84
C ASN A 19 15.94 28.37 14.61
N ASN A 20 16.96 27.72 14.02
CA ASN A 20 17.60 26.52 14.55
C ASN A 20 16.58 25.43 14.95
N PHE A 21 15.60 25.18 14.07
CA PHE A 21 14.54 24.20 14.32
C PHE A 21 15.05 22.77 14.15
N ASN A 22 14.63 21.89 15.07
CA ASN A 22 14.72 20.46 14.86
C ASN A 22 13.63 19.94 13.89
N ASP A 23 13.72 18.66 13.51
CA ASP A 23 12.79 17.97 12.61
C ASP A 23 11.30 18.20 12.95
N ALA A 24 10.93 18.07 14.23
CA ALA A 24 9.53 18.20 14.64
C ALA A 24 9.07 19.67 14.57
N GLN A 25 9.93 20.61 14.99
CA GLN A 25 9.63 22.03 14.96
C GLN A 25 9.41 22.54 13.53
N ILE A 26 10.26 22.15 12.58
CA ILE A 26 10.10 22.57 11.18
C ILE A 26 8.81 22.01 10.56
N LEU A 27 8.52 20.72 10.77
CA LEU A 27 7.28 20.08 10.30
C LEU A 27 6.04 20.76 10.89
N ASN A 28 6.03 21.00 12.20
CA ASN A 28 4.91 21.60 12.91
C ASN A 28 4.72 23.08 12.56
N SER A 29 5.78 23.77 12.10
CA SER A 29 5.70 25.17 11.65
C SER A 29 4.85 25.37 10.39
N ASN A 30 4.50 24.28 9.69
CA ASN A 30 3.67 24.31 8.50
C ASN A 30 2.17 24.06 8.78
N ASN A 31 1.78 23.89 10.04
CA ASN A 31 0.38 23.68 10.40
C ASN A 31 -0.46 24.94 10.20
N PRO A 32 -1.69 24.81 9.66
CA PRO A 32 -2.58 25.96 9.41
C PRO A 32 -2.98 26.70 10.69
N ALA A 33 -3.12 26.00 11.83
CA ALA A 33 -3.40 26.62 13.14
C ALA A 33 -2.14 27.07 13.90
N GLY A 34 -0.96 26.98 13.29
CA GLY A 34 0.33 27.27 13.94
C GLY A 34 0.97 26.03 14.59
N SER A 35 2.17 26.23 15.17
CA SER A 35 3.01 25.15 15.70
C SER A 35 2.56 24.57 17.03
N ASP A 36 1.65 25.26 17.72
CA ASP A 36 1.13 24.86 19.03
C ASP A 36 -0.13 24.00 18.88
N ILE A 37 -0.27 23.05 19.80
CA ILE A 37 -1.43 22.18 19.85
C ILE A 37 -2.65 23.03 20.24
N PRO A 38 -3.76 22.97 19.47
CA PRO A 38 -4.96 23.74 19.80
C PRO A 38 -5.65 23.17 21.04
N GLU A 39 -6.34 24.02 21.80
CA GLU A 39 -7.13 23.61 22.96
C GLU A 39 -8.36 22.77 22.57
N GLU A 40 -8.89 22.97 21.37
CA GLU A 40 -10.06 22.27 20.86
C GLU A 40 -9.85 21.76 19.42
N SER A 41 -10.42 20.59 19.12
CA SER A 41 -10.49 20.01 17.77
C SER A 41 -11.74 19.15 17.67
N ASP A 42 -12.44 19.08 16.52
CA ASP A 42 -13.58 18.17 16.38
C ASP A 42 -13.13 16.71 16.48
N VAL A 43 -12.03 16.41 15.77
CA VAL A 43 -11.41 15.09 15.71
C VAL A 43 -9.94 15.18 16.09
N VAL A 44 -9.49 14.26 16.96
CA VAL A 44 -8.08 14.02 17.22
C VAL A 44 -7.69 12.67 16.63
N VAL A 45 -6.61 12.61 15.85
CA VAL A 45 -6.09 11.36 15.27
C VAL A 45 -4.78 11.02 15.98
N ALA A 46 -4.71 9.84 16.60
CA ALA A 46 -3.51 9.37 17.27
C ALA A 46 -2.70 8.45 16.34
N GLY A 47 -1.58 8.97 15.82
CA GLY A 47 -0.66 8.26 14.93
C GLY A 47 -0.61 8.85 13.52
N GLY A 48 0.57 9.31 13.11
CA GLY A 48 0.89 9.85 11.78
C GLY A 48 1.45 8.79 10.83
N GLY A 49 1.00 7.55 10.96
CA GLY A 49 1.20 6.53 9.92
C GLY A 49 0.29 6.79 8.72
N ILE A 50 0.57 6.09 7.61
CA ILE A 50 -0.16 6.24 6.35
C ILE A 50 -1.70 6.22 6.52
N HIS A 51 -2.26 5.39 7.39
CA HIS A 51 -3.71 5.27 7.61
C HIS A 51 -4.33 6.43 8.38
N GLY A 52 -3.60 7.03 9.33
CA GLY A 52 -4.05 8.23 10.05
C GLY A 52 -4.06 9.44 9.13
N LEU A 53 -3.05 9.55 8.27
CA LEU A 53 -2.98 10.60 7.26
C LEU A 53 -4.02 10.41 6.14
N ILE A 54 -4.22 9.19 5.64
CA ILE A 54 -5.29 8.88 4.68
C ILE A 54 -6.65 9.27 5.26
N TYR A 55 -6.95 8.88 6.51
CA TYR A 55 -8.19 9.26 7.18
C TYR A 55 -8.36 10.78 7.21
N ALA A 56 -7.33 11.51 7.67
CA ALA A 56 -7.42 12.96 7.85
C ALA A 56 -7.55 13.71 6.51
N ILE A 57 -6.78 13.33 5.50
CA ILE A 57 -6.85 13.91 4.15
C ILE A 57 -8.22 13.62 3.53
N HIS A 58 -8.71 12.38 3.65
CA HIS A 58 -9.97 12.00 3.02
C HIS A 58 -11.14 12.74 3.67
N ALA A 59 -11.19 12.82 5.00
CA ALA A 59 -12.20 13.61 5.72
C ALA A 59 -12.13 15.09 5.32
N ALA A 60 -10.95 15.70 5.40
CA ALA A 60 -10.78 17.11 5.07
C ALA A 60 -11.17 17.45 3.63
N LYS A 61 -10.91 16.55 2.67
CA LYS A 61 -11.22 16.80 1.26
C LYS A 61 -12.61 16.32 0.81
N SER A 62 -13.24 15.37 1.50
CA SER A 62 -14.61 14.92 1.17
C SER A 62 -15.65 15.96 1.51
N LYS A 63 -15.48 16.67 2.64
CA LYS A 63 -16.29 17.85 3.01
C LYS A 63 -15.37 18.94 3.59
N PRO A 64 -14.76 19.78 2.73
CA PRO A 64 -13.89 20.87 3.16
C PRO A 64 -14.54 21.78 4.20
N ASP A 65 -13.72 22.33 5.09
CA ASP A 65 -14.09 23.29 6.15
C ASP A 65 -15.17 22.81 7.15
N ASN A 66 -15.52 21.52 7.16
CA ASN A 66 -16.55 20.97 8.04
C ASN A 66 -16.02 20.46 9.39
N LEU A 67 -14.79 19.92 9.41
CA LEU A 67 -14.18 19.34 10.62
C LEU A 67 -12.80 19.95 10.90
N LYS A 68 -12.57 20.33 12.16
CA LYS A 68 -11.22 20.62 12.67
C LYS A 68 -10.53 19.32 13.07
N ILE A 69 -9.45 18.99 12.38
CA ILE A 69 -8.70 17.74 12.58
C ILE A 69 -7.29 18.05 13.07
N SER A 70 -6.90 17.42 14.19
CA SER A 70 -5.55 17.47 14.74
C SER A 70 -4.97 16.07 14.85
N LEU A 71 -3.90 15.78 14.09
CA LEU A 71 -3.17 14.53 14.12
C LEU A 71 -1.94 14.64 15.02
N ILE A 72 -1.73 13.65 15.88
CA ILE A 72 -0.66 13.61 16.87
C ILE A 72 0.27 12.41 16.57
N GLU A 73 1.52 12.69 16.21
CA GLU A 73 2.54 11.68 15.88
C GLU A 73 3.73 11.71 16.83
N LYS A 74 4.06 10.54 17.38
CA LYS A 74 5.12 10.37 18.40
C LYS A 74 6.52 10.59 17.84
N GLY A 75 6.78 10.13 16.62
CA GLY A 75 8.03 10.34 15.91
C GLY A 75 8.27 11.83 15.65
N THR A 76 9.52 12.26 15.73
CA THR A 76 9.91 13.65 15.44
C THR A 76 9.82 14.01 13.97
N LYS A 77 9.84 12.99 13.10
CA LYS A 77 9.60 13.06 11.67
C LYS A 77 8.97 11.74 11.21
N PRO A 78 8.44 11.67 9.98
CA PRO A 78 8.03 10.42 9.36
C PRO A 78 9.11 9.34 9.46
N GLY A 79 8.90 8.36 10.33
CA GLY A 79 9.87 7.29 10.59
C GLY A 79 9.70 6.08 9.68
N TYR A 80 10.76 5.26 9.62
CA TYR A 80 10.81 3.98 8.92
C TYR A 80 9.61 3.08 9.23
N LYS A 81 9.04 2.47 8.19
CA LYS A 81 8.03 1.40 8.28
C LYS A 81 8.20 0.45 7.11
N ILE A 82 8.05 -0.85 7.38
CA ILE A 82 7.87 -1.86 6.33
C ILE A 82 6.47 -1.73 5.71
N GLY A 83 6.30 -2.26 4.50
CA GLY A 83 5.08 -2.19 3.70
C GLY A 83 5.20 -1.11 2.64
N GLU A 84 5.83 -1.46 1.52
CA GLU A 84 6.26 -0.53 0.46
C GLU A 84 5.49 -0.72 -0.84
N SER A 85 4.88 -1.89 -1.05
CA SER A 85 4.10 -2.17 -2.26
C SER A 85 2.66 -1.68 -2.10
N THR A 86 2.20 -0.88 -3.07
CA THR A 86 0.81 -0.41 -3.17
C THR A 86 0.11 -0.96 -4.41
N LEU A 87 -1.17 -0.66 -4.61
CA LEU A 87 -2.05 -1.32 -5.58
C LEU A 87 -3.05 -0.31 -6.18
N PRO A 88 -3.86 -0.70 -7.19
CA PRO A 88 -4.63 0.27 -7.97
C PRO A 88 -5.57 1.14 -7.15
N LEU A 89 -6.18 0.60 -6.09
CA LEU A 89 -7.08 1.36 -5.22
C LEU A 89 -6.36 2.50 -4.46
N PHE A 90 -5.07 2.33 -4.15
CA PHE A 90 -4.22 3.40 -3.60
C PHE A 90 -3.85 4.43 -4.67
N SER A 91 -3.49 3.99 -5.88
CA SER A 91 -3.21 4.89 -7.01
C SER A 91 -4.41 5.76 -7.36
N LEU A 92 -5.60 5.16 -7.40
CA LEU A 92 -6.87 5.84 -7.65
C LEU A 92 -7.19 6.87 -6.57
N TRP A 93 -6.96 6.53 -5.30
CA TRP A 93 -7.13 7.47 -4.20
C TRP A 93 -6.19 8.67 -4.34
N CYS A 94 -4.92 8.43 -4.65
CA CYS A 94 -3.95 9.50 -4.88
C CYS A 94 -4.37 10.39 -6.05
N LYS A 95 -4.78 9.80 -7.18
CA LYS A 95 -5.30 10.50 -8.37
C LYS A 95 -6.52 11.36 -8.03
N MET A 96 -7.48 10.81 -7.29
CA MET A 96 -8.67 11.53 -6.81
C MET A 96 -8.29 12.75 -5.95
N HIS A 97 -7.18 12.67 -5.21
CA HIS A 97 -6.65 13.76 -4.42
C HIS A 97 -5.65 14.68 -5.15
N GLY A 98 -5.47 14.52 -6.47
CA GLY A 98 -4.64 15.38 -7.33
C GLY A 98 -3.20 14.90 -7.51
N LEU A 99 -2.84 13.73 -7.00
CA LEU A 99 -1.50 13.16 -7.07
C LEU A 99 -1.45 12.05 -8.14
N THR A 100 -1.20 12.45 -9.38
CA THR A 100 -1.05 11.52 -10.51
C THR A 100 0.38 10.99 -10.66
N GLY A 101 0.57 10.04 -11.59
CA GLY A 101 1.86 9.38 -11.83
C GLY A 101 3.00 10.33 -12.18
N GLU A 102 2.69 11.44 -12.87
CA GLU A 102 3.64 12.49 -13.19
C GLU A 102 4.38 12.99 -11.94
N TYR A 103 3.72 13.10 -10.79
CA TYR A 103 4.34 13.63 -9.57
C TYR A 103 4.86 12.51 -8.68
N LEU A 104 4.07 11.44 -8.52
CA LEU A 104 4.41 10.36 -7.60
C LEU A 104 5.63 9.55 -8.04
N LEU A 105 5.86 9.39 -9.35
CA LEU A 105 7.03 8.68 -9.87
C LEU A 105 8.35 9.47 -9.71
N ARG A 106 8.31 10.75 -9.30
CA ARG A 106 9.52 11.44 -8.85
C ARG A 106 9.96 10.95 -7.49
N LEU A 107 9.02 10.58 -6.62
CA LEU A 107 9.24 10.20 -5.24
C LEU A 107 9.40 8.68 -5.06
N PHE A 108 8.65 7.90 -5.84
CA PHE A 108 8.42 6.47 -5.62
C PHE A 108 8.78 5.64 -6.86
N GLY A 109 8.99 4.34 -6.64
CA GLY A 109 9.24 3.38 -7.72
C GLY A 109 7.96 3.06 -8.47
N LEU A 110 8.09 2.81 -9.77
CA LEU A 110 7.01 2.20 -10.56
C LEU A 110 6.71 0.80 -10.05
N LYS A 111 5.43 0.45 -10.05
CA LYS A 111 4.97 -0.93 -9.96
C LYS A 111 4.17 -1.28 -11.21
N ASP A 112 4.60 -2.27 -11.99
CA ASP A 112 3.86 -2.74 -13.19
C ASP A 112 3.32 -4.17 -13.04
N GLY A 113 2.67 -4.46 -11.92
CA GLY A 113 1.98 -5.74 -11.70
C GLY A 113 2.57 -6.55 -10.56
N LEU A 114 2.26 -7.85 -10.56
CA LEU A 114 2.78 -8.82 -9.60
C LEU A 114 3.26 -10.04 -10.36
N CYS A 115 4.45 -10.51 -9.99
CA CYS A 115 5.04 -11.72 -10.53
C CYS A 115 5.41 -12.68 -9.39
N PHE A 116 5.14 -13.96 -9.59
CA PHE A 116 5.32 -15.03 -8.62
C PHE A 116 6.14 -16.14 -9.27
N TYR A 117 7.12 -16.66 -8.55
CA TYR A 117 7.96 -17.79 -8.95
C TYR A 117 7.81 -18.87 -7.88
N PHE A 118 7.34 -20.05 -8.24
CA PHE A 118 7.03 -21.15 -7.31
C PHE A 118 8.14 -22.18 -7.38
N LEU A 119 8.98 -22.19 -6.36
CA LEU A 119 10.18 -23.03 -6.30
C LEU A 119 9.80 -24.43 -5.84
N ASP A 120 10.28 -25.43 -6.56
CA ASP A 120 10.14 -26.83 -6.15
C ASP A 120 11.17 -27.14 -5.06
N ARG A 121 10.70 -27.50 -3.86
CA ARG A 121 11.56 -27.80 -2.73
C ARG A 121 12.27 -29.14 -2.90
N GLU A 122 11.60 -30.13 -3.48
CA GLU A 122 12.15 -31.48 -3.65
C GLU A 122 12.99 -31.62 -4.91
N ASN A 123 12.68 -30.85 -5.96
CA ASN A 123 13.44 -30.79 -7.21
C ASN A 123 14.14 -29.43 -7.36
N GLN A 124 15.17 -29.19 -6.53
CA GLN A 124 15.91 -27.92 -6.53
C GLN A 124 16.37 -27.51 -7.94
N GLY A 125 16.24 -26.21 -8.25
CA GLY A 125 16.48 -25.66 -9.58
C GLY A 125 15.23 -25.64 -10.48
N GLN A 126 14.17 -26.39 -10.16
CA GLN A 126 12.89 -26.32 -10.87
C GLN A 126 11.98 -25.26 -10.26
N TYR A 127 11.24 -24.55 -11.12
CA TYR A 127 10.20 -23.62 -10.72
C TYR A 127 9.18 -23.41 -11.85
N THR A 128 8.01 -22.87 -11.49
CA THR A 128 7.04 -22.30 -12.43
C THR A 128 6.83 -20.82 -12.10
N ASP A 129 6.12 -20.07 -12.94
CA ASP A 129 5.80 -18.68 -12.68
C ASP A 129 4.36 -18.31 -12.99
N PHE A 130 3.93 -17.20 -12.39
CA PHE A 130 2.72 -16.47 -12.72
C PHE A 130 3.09 -15.00 -12.88
N CYS A 131 2.71 -14.38 -13.99
CA CYS A 131 2.99 -12.98 -14.23
C CYS A 131 1.75 -12.25 -14.75
N SER A 132 1.43 -11.15 -14.08
CA SER A 132 0.54 -10.12 -14.59
C SER A 132 1.33 -8.87 -14.95
N ASN A 133 0.91 -8.12 -15.96
CA ASN A 133 1.31 -6.71 -16.05
C ASN A 133 0.46 -5.83 -15.10
N GLY A 134 0.80 -4.55 -15.07
CA GLY A 134 0.01 -3.51 -14.43
C GLY A 134 -1.03 -2.96 -15.40
N THR A 135 -0.91 -1.67 -15.69
CA THR A 135 -1.89 -0.93 -16.50
C THR A 135 -1.19 0.14 -17.33
N PRO A 136 -1.81 0.64 -18.40
CA PRO A 136 -1.32 1.83 -19.10
C PRO A 136 -1.02 3.00 -18.14
N GLY A 137 -0.05 3.83 -18.50
CA GLY A 137 0.50 4.86 -17.61
C GLY A 137 -0.41 6.00 -17.18
N LEU A 138 -1.67 6.02 -17.62
CA LEU A 138 -2.67 6.98 -17.19
C LEU A 138 -3.42 6.55 -15.90
N PHE A 139 -3.32 5.26 -15.55
CA PHE A 139 -3.93 4.70 -14.34
C PHE A 139 -2.90 4.34 -13.28
N LEU A 140 -1.79 3.70 -13.71
CA LEU A 140 -0.74 3.10 -12.87
C LEU A 140 -1.29 2.10 -11.83
N SER A 141 -0.85 0.84 -11.92
CA SER A 141 -1.35 -0.23 -11.06
C SER A 141 -0.84 -0.15 -9.62
N GLY A 142 0.14 0.71 -9.32
CA GLY A 142 0.65 0.95 -7.99
C GLY A 142 1.98 1.70 -8.00
N TYR A 143 2.50 1.92 -6.81
CA TYR A 143 3.82 2.48 -6.54
C TYR A 143 4.55 1.63 -5.50
N GLN A 144 5.88 1.60 -5.61
CA GLN A 144 6.79 1.10 -4.58
C GLN A 144 7.27 2.28 -3.73
N VAL A 145 6.68 2.46 -2.55
CA VAL A 145 6.80 3.66 -1.73
C VAL A 145 7.80 3.48 -0.61
N GLU A 146 8.73 4.43 -0.46
CA GLU A 146 9.49 4.57 0.77
C GLU A 146 8.61 5.26 1.82
N ARG A 147 8.39 4.59 2.95
CA ARG A 147 7.39 5.02 3.95
C ARG A 147 7.67 6.36 4.64
N PRO A 148 8.92 6.70 5.01
CA PRO A 148 9.23 8.07 5.42
C PRO A 148 8.74 9.14 4.42
N ILE A 149 8.87 8.89 3.12
CA ILE A 149 8.51 9.85 2.07
C ILE A 149 7.01 9.87 1.79
N SER A 150 6.30 8.72 1.82
CA SER A 150 4.84 8.72 1.71
C SER A 150 4.16 9.45 2.86
N GLU A 151 4.62 9.22 4.09
CA GLU A 151 4.08 9.89 5.26
C GLU A 151 4.44 11.40 5.27
N LEU A 152 5.60 11.80 4.75
CA LEU A 152 5.95 13.21 4.60
C LEU A 152 5.07 13.89 3.54
N LEU A 153 4.90 13.27 2.36
CA LEU A 153 4.01 13.73 1.32
C LEU A 153 2.59 13.94 1.85
N PHE A 154 2.06 12.96 2.57
CA PHE A 154 0.71 13.06 3.12
C PHE A 154 0.62 14.02 4.31
N THR A 155 1.69 14.21 5.09
CA THR A 155 1.73 15.27 6.11
C THR A 155 1.55 16.64 5.47
N LEU A 156 2.34 16.94 4.43
CA LEU A 156 2.27 18.24 3.74
C LEU A 156 0.95 18.42 2.99
N LEU A 157 0.43 17.35 2.37
CA LEU A 157 -0.89 17.39 1.75
C LEU A 157 -1.99 17.65 2.79
N ALA A 158 -1.95 16.99 3.94
CA ALA A 158 -2.92 17.22 5.02
C ALA A 158 -2.87 18.68 5.52
N GLN A 159 -1.67 19.22 5.75
CA GLN A 159 -1.46 20.61 6.16
C GLN A 159 -2.00 21.62 5.14
N ARG A 160 -1.78 21.39 3.84
CA ARG A 160 -2.37 22.21 2.76
C ARG A 160 -3.90 22.15 2.70
N ASN A 161 -4.51 21.13 3.28
CA ASN A 161 -5.97 20.91 3.29
C ASN A 161 -6.57 21.12 4.68
N GLY A 162 -5.98 21.99 5.51
CA GLY A 162 -6.58 22.44 6.77
C GLY A 162 -6.41 21.50 7.96
N VAL A 163 -5.69 20.38 7.81
CA VAL A 163 -5.40 19.45 8.91
C VAL A 163 -4.14 19.88 9.64
N ASN A 164 -4.17 19.92 10.96
CA ASN A 164 -2.97 20.12 11.76
C ASN A 164 -2.29 18.77 12.03
N VAL A 165 -1.00 18.64 11.76
CA VAL A 165 -0.20 17.44 12.01
C VAL A 165 0.97 17.79 12.94
N PHE A 166 0.97 17.22 14.13
CA PHE A 166 1.96 17.51 15.17
C PHE A 166 2.90 16.31 15.39
N HIS A 167 4.11 16.39 14.85
CA HIS A 167 5.21 15.46 15.10
C HIS A 167 5.90 15.73 16.44
N GLY A 168 6.55 14.72 17.00
CA GLY A 168 7.23 14.78 18.30
C GLY A 168 6.27 14.89 19.49
N ARG A 169 5.00 14.53 19.29
CA ARG A 169 3.92 14.60 20.29
C ARG A 169 3.30 13.24 20.52
N GLN A 170 2.96 12.94 21.77
CA GLN A 170 2.40 11.62 22.10
C GLN A 170 1.10 11.78 22.87
N VAL A 171 0.03 11.14 22.37
CA VAL A 171 -1.20 10.94 23.14
C VAL A 171 -0.89 10.06 24.36
N ASP A 172 -1.26 10.55 25.54
CA ASP A 172 -1.29 9.76 26.76
C ASP A 172 -2.68 9.12 26.91
N PHE A 173 -2.79 7.87 26.47
CA PHE A 173 -4.02 7.10 26.55
C PHE A 173 -4.43 6.72 27.98
N ASN A 174 -3.56 6.90 28.98
CA ASN A 174 -3.90 6.65 30.39
C ASN A 174 -4.47 7.91 31.05
N ALA A 175 -3.93 9.09 30.71
CA ALA A 175 -4.42 10.38 31.22
C ALA A 175 -5.60 10.95 30.41
N SER A 176 -5.81 10.47 29.18
CA SER A 176 -6.94 10.89 28.35
C SER A 176 -8.28 10.39 28.89
N THR A 177 -9.28 11.26 28.90
CA THR A 177 -10.67 10.89 29.15
C THR A 177 -11.39 10.78 27.81
N ILE A 178 -11.84 9.57 27.47
CA ILE A 178 -12.53 9.30 26.20
C ILE A 178 -13.96 8.89 26.54
N GLN A 179 -14.91 9.72 26.14
CA GLN A 179 -16.32 9.56 26.47
C GLN A 179 -17.17 9.97 25.26
N GLY A 180 -18.36 9.40 25.18
CA GLY A 180 -19.30 9.66 24.08
C GLY A 180 -19.85 11.08 24.01
N GLY A 181 -20.51 11.38 22.90
CA GLY A 181 -21.18 12.65 22.61
C GLY A 181 -20.28 13.75 22.04
N VAL A 182 -20.84 14.95 21.82
CA VAL A 182 -20.12 16.10 21.27
C VAL A 182 -19.19 16.71 22.32
N LYS A 183 -17.92 16.93 21.96
CA LYS A 183 -16.86 17.42 22.86
C LYS A 183 -16.72 16.60 24.15
N GLY A 184 -17.04 15.30 24.09
CA GLY A 184 -17.00 14.41 25.25
C GLY A 184 -15.58 13.99 25.67
N ASN A 185 -14.60 14.12 24.78
CA ASN A 185 -13.23 13.70 25.02
C ASN A 185 -12.36 14.85 25.53
N LYS A 186 -11.42 14.49 26.39
CA LYS A 186 -10.28 15.32 26.78
C LYS A 186 -8.99 14.53 26.55
N ILE A 187 -8.32 14.81 25.45
CA ILE A 187 -7.16 14.04 24.99
C ILE A 187 -5.88 14.64 25.56
N ALA A 188 -5.24 13.91 26.46
CA ALA A 188 -3.99 14.32 27.08
C ALA A 188 -2.82 14.10 26.12
N ILE A 189 -1.99 15.14 25.96
CA ILE A 189 -0.77 15.10 25.18
C ILE A 189 0.42 15.26 26.14
N ASN A 190 1.35 14.32 26.07
CA ASN A 190 2.58 14.37 26.85
C ASN A 190 3.41 15.63 26.54
N PRO A 191 4.30 16.04 27.46
CA PRO A 191 5.29 17.07 27.17
C PRO A 191 6.08 16.74 25.90
N GLY A 192 6.44 17.78 25.15
CA GLY A 192 7.25 17.66 23.96
C GLY A 192 8.60 17.03 24.25
N LYS A 193 8.97 16.02 23.47
CA LYS A 193 10.19 15.24 23.75
C LYS A 193 11.48 16.06 23.58
N PHE A 194 11.48 17.07 22.70
CA PHE A 194 12.70 17.77 22.28
C PHE A 194 12.56 19.28 22.10
N ASP A 195 11.41 19.86 22.40
CA ASP A 195 11.15 21.30 22.20
C ASP A 195 10.64 22.02 23.46
N GLY A 196 10.68 21.34 24.61
CA GLY A 196 10.34 21.92 25.91
C GLY A 196 8.86 22.29 26.08
N LYS A 197 7.99 21.93 25.14
CA LYS A 197 6.55 22.25 25.25
C LYS A 197 5.92 21.44 26.40
N PRO A 198 5.08 22.07 27.25
CA PRO A 198 4.49 21.39 28.38
C PRO A 198 3.45 20.35 27.93
N ALA A 199 3.05 19.48 28.86
CA ALA A 199 1.85 18.67 28.67
C ALA A 199 0.64 19.59 28.42
N THR A 200 -0.27 19.16 27.57
CA THR A 200 -1.50 19.91 27.26
C THR A 200 -2.66 18.94 27.01
N THR A 201 -3.85 19.48 26.79
CA THR A 201 -5.05 18.70 26.48
C THR A 201 -5.79 19.29 25.30
N ILE A 202 -6.39 18.42 24.50
CA ILE A 202 -7.29 18.80 23.40
C ILE A 202 -8.69 18.31 23.74
N ASP A 203 -9.66 19.22 23.84
CA ASP A 203 -11.07 18.86 23.94
C ASP A 203 -11.60 18.47 22.55
N SER A 204 -12.25 17.31 22.44
CA SER A 204 -12.71 16.78 21.15
C SER A 204 -13.95 15.91 21.21
N SER A 205 -14.59 15.70 20.06
CA SER A 205 -15.76 14.82 19.95
C SER A 205 -15.39 13.38 19.59
N LEU A 206 -14.29 13.20 18.86
CA LEU A 206 -13.86 11.88 18.39
C LEU A 206 -12.34 11.73 18.49
N LEU A 207 -11.90 10.58 19.01
CA LEU A 207 -10.52 10.12 18.94
C LEU A 207 -10.40 8.96 17.95
N VAL A 208 -9.51 9.09 16.98
CA VAL A 208 -9.20 8.04 16.00
C VAL A 208 -7.89 7.35 16.39
N ASP A 209 -7.96 6.06 16.76
CA ASP A 209 -6.79 5.22 16.99
C ASP A 209 -6.20 4.77 15.65
N ALA A 210 -5.18 5.50 15.19
CA ALA A 210 -4.36 5.17 14.03
C ALA A 210 -2.95 4.71 14.45
N THR A 211 -2.80 4.18 15.68
CA THR A 211 -1.50 3.73 16.23
C THR A 211 -1.04 2.38 15.65
N GLY A 212 -1.74 1.88 14.62
CA GLY A 212 -1.44 0.64 13.93
C GLY A 212 -1.41 -0.56 14.87
N ARG A 213 -0.45 -1.48 14.67
CA ARG A 213 -0.32 -2.71 15.48
C ARG A 213 -0.15 -2.51 16.98
N PHE A 214 0.18 -1.30 17.43
CA PHE A 214 0.29 -1.00 18.85
C PHE A 214 -1.08 -0.97 19.53
N ARG A 215 -2.16 -0.69 18.77
CA ARG A 215 -3.56 -0.75 19.22
C ARG A 215 -3.78 0.00 20.53
N GLN A 216 -3.16 1.16 20.69
CA GLN A 216 -2.99 1.81 22.00
C GLN A 216 -4.32 2.09 22.72
N LEU A 217 -5.41 2.29 21.96
CA LEU A 217 -6.76 2.41 22.51
C LEU A 217 -7.55 1.11 22.36
N ALA A 218 -7.54 0.48 21.18
CA ALA A 218 -8.31 -0.74 20.94
C ALA A 218 -7.93 -1.88 21.92
N SER A 219 -6.66 -1.98 22.32
CA SER A 219 -6.16 -2.98 23.28
C SER A 219 -6.71 -2.79 24.69
N LYS A 220 -7.13 -1.57 25.06
CA LYS A 220 -7.77 -1.27 26.35
C LYS A 220 -9.23 -1.74 26.40
N LYS A 221 -9.84 -2.00 25.24
CA LYS A 221 -11.24 -2.41 25.12
C LYS A 221 -11.40 -3.90 24.87
N ALA A 222 -10.44 -4.52 24.18
CA ALA A 222 -10.39 -5.96 24.01
C ALA A 222 -8.97 -6.49 23.79
N SER A 223 -8.72 -7.67 24.37
CA SER A 223 -7.52 -8.46 24.07
C SER A 223 -7.39 -8.72 22.58
N LEU A 224 -6.16 -8.77 22.10
CA LEU A 224 -5.85 -9.07 20.71
C LEU A 224 -6.33 -10.50 20.37
N GLN A 225 -7.03 -10.66 19.26
CA GLN A 225 -7.48 -11.96 18.77
C GLN A 225 -6.47 -12.55 17.78
N ARG A 226 -6.17 -13.84 17.95
CA ARG A 226 -5.39 -14.66 17.01
C ARG A 226 -6.33 -15.64 16.30
N PHE A 227 -5.95 -16.03 15.09
CA PHE A 227 -6.64 -17.05 14.32
C PHE A 227 -6.03 -18.43 14.60
N GLU A 228 -6.83 -19.48 14.47
CA GLU A 228 -6.39 -20.86 14.70
C GLU A 228 -5.35 -21.33 13.66
N GLY A 229 -4.51 -22.29 14.07
CA GLY A 229 -3.42 -22.84 13.26
C GLY A 229 -2.15 -21.99 13.29
N TRP A 230 -1.33 -22.10 12.25
CA TRP A 230 -0.06 -21.37 12.15
C TRP A 230 -0.27 -19.86 11.93
N ASN A 231 0.70 -19.08 12.37
CA ASN A 231 0.87 -17.67 12.07
C ASN A 231 2.13 -17.49 11.20
N TYR A 232 2.58 -16.25 11.01
CA TYR A 232 3.70 -15.93 10.16
C TYR A 232 4.72 -15.08 10.91
N ASP A 233 5.98 -15.29 10.58
CA ASP A 233 7.10 -14.43 10.95
C ASP A 233 7.65 -13.80 9.67
N ALA A 234 8.18 -12.58 9.77
CA ALA A 234 8.90 -11.92 8.69
C ALA A 234 10.27 -11.43 9.13
N PHE A 235 11.26 -11.54 8.25
CA PHE A 235 12.62 -11.04 8.45
C PHE A 235 13.21 -10.56 7.12
N TRP A 236 13.88 -9.41 7.15
CA TRP A 236 14.22 -8.69 5.93
C TRP A 236 15.41 -7.74 6.11
N GLY A 237 15.95 -7.30 4.97
CA GLY A 237 16.99 -6.30 4.85
C GLY A 237 16.83 -5.50 3.56
N TYR A 238 17.70 -4.51 3.37
CA TYR A 238 17.72 -3.67 2.16
C TYR A 238 19.00 -3.92 1.39
N PHE A 239 18.89 -3.99 0.08
CA PHE A 239 19.97 -4.35 -0.81
C PHE A 239 20.13 -3.32 -1.94
N THR A 240 21.24 -3.39 -2.67
CA THR A 240 21.42 -2.63 -3.90
C THR A 240 20.35 -2.99 -4.94
N ALA A 241 20.11 -2.09 -5.90
CA ALA A 241 19.23 -2.36 -7.04
C ALA A 241 20.08 -2.43 -8.31
N PRO A 242 20.38 -3.64 -8.84
CA PRO A 242 21.21 -3.77 -10.03
C PRO A 242 20.55 -3.05 -11.22
N GLN A 243 21.34 -2.36 -12.04
CA GLN A 243 20.85 -1.80 -13.29
C GLN A 243 20.64 -2.89 -14.33
N ASP A 244 21.56 -3.85 -14.41
CA ASP A 244 21.45 -5.02 -15.29
C ASP A 244 20.76 -6.17 -14.55
N GLU A 245 19.49 -6.41 -14.90
CA GLU A 245 18.67 -7.48 -14.32
C GLU A 245 18.77 -8.79 -15.14
N SER A 246 19.58 -8.83 -16.21
CA SER A 246 19.65 -9.98 -17.13
C SER A 246 20.25 -11.25 -16.52
N LYS A 247 20.95 -11.13 -15.39
CA LYS A 247 21.58 -12.23 -14.64
C LYS A 247 20.69 -12.81 -13.54
N ILE A 248 19.50 -12.25 -13.34
CA ILE A 248 18.54 -12.81 -12.39
C ILE A 248 18.08 -14.19 -12.91
N PRO A 249 18.16 -15.27 -12.11
CA PRO A 249 17.93 -16.65 -12.58
C PRO A 249 16.44 -17.00 -12.69
N MET A 250 15.63 -16.07 -13.18
CA MET A 250 14.19 -16.18 -13.30
C MET A 250 13.76 -15.75 -14.70
N ARG A 251 13.05 -16.63 -15.41
CA ARG A 251 12.68 -16.41 -16.80
C ARG A 251 11.75 -15.20 -16.90
N PHE A 252 12.07 -14.27 -17.80
CA PHE A 252 11.30 -13.04 -18.02
C PHE A 252 11.16 -12.16 -16.78
N TYR A 253 12.17 -12.13 -15.90
CA TYR A 253 12.18 -11.25 -14.73
C TYR A 253 12.14 -9.78 -15.13
N GLU A 254 11.30 -9.00 -14.44
CA GLU A 254 11.23 -7.54 -14.55
C GLU A 254 11.19 -6.97 -13.11
N GLY A 255 12.11 -6.06 -12.78
CA GLY A 255 12.31 -5.56 -11.42
C GLY A 255 11.28 -4.55 -10.93
N ASP A 256 10.35 -4.09 -11.77
CA ASP A 256 9.23 -3.21 -11.40
C ASP A 256 7.94 -3.96 -11.05
N HIS A 257 7.91 -5.28 -11.12
CA HIS A 257 6.86 -6.02 -10.40
C HIS A 257 7.10 -5.94 -8.90
N THR A 258 6.04 -6.12 -8.12
CA THR A 258 6.26 -6.78 -6.82
C THR A 258 6.52 -8.25 -7.12
N ASN A 259 7.76 -8.69 -6.95
CA ASN A 259 8.18 -10.06 -7.23
C ASN A 259 8.06 -10.93 -5.96
N HIS A 260 7.62 -12.17 -6.13
CA HIS A 260 7.35 -13.12 -5.03
C HIS A 260 8.07 -14.45 -5.31
N LEU A 261 9.07 -14.80 -4.50
CA LEU A 261 9.70 -16.13 -4.55
C LEU A 261 8.97 -17.04 -3.57
N CYS A 262 8.09 -17.91 -4.06
CA CYS A 262 7.15 -18.70 -3.28
C CYS A 262 7.65 -20.14 -3.12
N PHE A 263 7.47 -20.72 -1.93
CA PHE A 263 7.94 -22.06 -1.58
C PHE A 263 7.11 -22.62 -0.40
N PRO A 264 7.20 -23.92 -0.04
CA PRO A 264 6.30 -24.54 0.93
C PRO A 264 6.18 -23.83 2.30
N GLU A 265 7.27 -23.27 2.83
CA GLU A 265 7.26 -22.56 4.11
C GLU A 265 6.69 -21.14 4.04
N GLY A 266 6.57 -20.55 2.85
CA GLY A 266 6.10 -19.18 2.67
C GLY A 266 6.61 -18.55 1.38
N TRP A 267 7.10 -17.32 1.46
CA TRP A 267 7.60 -16.61 0.29
C TRP A 267 8.58 -15.49 0.65
N ALA A 268 9.34 -15.02 -0.33
CA ALA A 268 10.15 -13.80 -0.25
C ALA A 268 9.58 -12.70 -1.15
N TRP A 269 9.45 -11.48 -0.64
CA TRP A 269 9.19 -10.31 -1.47
C TRP A 269 10.49 -9.75 -2.03
N VAL A 270 10.41 -9.20 -3.24
CA VAL A 270 11.47 -8.39 -3.85
C VAL A 270 10.84 -7.13 -4.43
N ILE A 271 11.16 -5.99 -3.84
CA ILE A 271 10.56 -4.68 -4.17
C ILE A 271 11.66 -3.68 -4.46
N ARG A 272 11.78 -3.26 -5.73
CA ARG A 272 12.70 -2.19 -6.14
C ARG A 272 12.07 -0.82 -5.87
N LEU A 273 12.76 0.03 -5.12
CA LEU A 273 12.28 1.38 -4.78
C LEU A 273 13.44 2.39 -4.62
N PRO A 274 13.20 3.68 -4.92
CA PRO A 274 14.13 4.72 -4.55
C PRO A 274 14.11 4.93 -3.02
N SER A 275 15.25 5.33 -2.48
CA SER A 275 15.41 5.79 -1.11
C SER A 275 16.02 7.19 -1.08
N TRP A 276 15.45 8.02 -0.23
CA TRP A 276 15.84 9.41 0.05
C TRP A 276 16.57 9.54 1.39
N GLU A 277 16.91 8.41 2.02
CA GLU A 277 17.56 8.41 3.33
C GLU A 277 18.90 9.18 3.34
N GLY A 278 19.16 9.81 4.48
CA GLY A 278 20.25 10.76 4.67
C GLY A 278 19.95 12.19 4.19
N SER A 279 18.72 12.48 3.75
CA SER A 279 18.28 13.84 3.42
C SER A 279 17.71 14.57 4.63
N GLU A 280 17.99 15.88 4.72
CA GLU A 280 17.42 16.74 5.76
C GLU A 280 15.91 16.92 5.57
N THR A 281 15.17 16.88 6.69
CA THR A 281 13.69 16.95 6.66
C THR A 281 13.19 18.22 6.00
N ALA A 282 13.79 19.37 6.31
CA ALA A 282 13.40 20.66 5.76
C ALA A 282 13.57 20.71 4.23
N ASN A 283 14.66 20.14 3.71
CA ASN A 283 14.92 20.07 2.28
C ASN A 283 13.92 19.15 1.57
N LEU A 284 13.58 18.02 2.17
CA LEU A 284 12.53 17.13 1.66
C LEU A 284 11.16 17.84 1.64
N MET A 285 10.86 18.65 2.66
CA MET A 285 9.63 19.46 2.68
C MET A 285 9.58 20.45 1.51
N ASP A 286 10.69 21.12 1.20
CA ASP A 286 10.77 22.04 0.06
C ASP A 286 10.56 21.32 -1.28
N MET A 287 11.24 20.19 -1.48
CA MET A 287 11.12 19.39 -2.71
C MET A 287 9.70 18.86 -2.92
N ILE A 288 9.10 18.29 -1.88
CA ILE A 288 7.74 17.75 -1.97
C ILE A 288 6.72 18.88 -2.14
N THR A 289 6.91 20.01 -1.47
CA THR A 289 6.04 21.19 -1.67
C THR A 289 6.11 21.70 -3.10
N TYR A 290 7.31 21.73 -3.70
CA TYR A 290 7.47 22.06 -5.11
C TYR A 290 6.70 21.08 -6.03
N LEU A 291 6.76 19.77 -5.76
CA LEU A 291 5.98 18.79 -6.52
C LEU A 291 4.47 18.96 -6.35
N LEU A 292 4.00 19.32 -5.16
CA LEU A 292 2.59 19.65 -4.90
C LEU A 292 2.16 20.90 -5.67
N ASP A 293 2.99 21.94 -5.71
CA ASP A 293 2.74 23.14 -6.52
C ASP A 293 2.72 22.81 -8.02
N CYS A 294 3.61 21.94 -8.50
CA CYS A 294 3.58 21.42 -9.88
C CYS A 294 2.28 20.66 -10.17
N ALA A 295 1.79 19.87 -9.20
CA ALA A 295 0.54 19.14 -9.33
C ALA A 295 -0.67 20.04 -9.45
N GLU A 296 -0.74 21.07 -8.61
CA GLU A 296 -1.80 22.09 -8.67
C GLU A 296 -1.77 22.90 -9.97
N ALA A 297 -0.57 23.20 -10.48
CA ALA A 297 -0.39 23.89 -11.76
C ALA A 297 -0.63 22.99 -12.99
N GLY A 298 -0.67 21.66 -12.81
CA GLY A 298 -0.81 20.70 -13.90
C GLY A 298 0.41 20.63 -14.83
N VAL A 299 1.62 20.72 -14.26
CA VAL A 299 2.87 20.68 -15.03
C VAL A 299 3.02 19.33 -15.73
N PRO A 300 3.22 19.28 -17.07
CA PRO A 300 3.40 18.03 -17.79
C PRO A 300 4.62 17.24 -17.34
N GLY A 301 4.54 15.91 -17.41
CA GLY A 301 5.61 14.99 -16.99
C GLY A 301 7.00 15.38 -17.51
N ASP A 302 7.18 15.64 -18.80
CA ASP A 302 8.50 15.98 -19.38
C ASP A 302 9.06 17.36 -19.00
N GLN A 303 8.26 18.18 -18.31
CA GLN A 303 8.65 19.51 -17.82
C GLN A 303 8.98 19.51 -16.32
N ILE A 304 8.60 18.47 -15.57
CA ILE A 304 8.96 18.31 -14.16
C ILE A 304 10.39 17.75 -14.09
N PRO A 305 11.29 18.34 -13.28
CA PRO A 305 12.61 17.78 -13.03
C PRO A 305 12.56 16.31 -12.61
N SER A 306 13.57 15.55 -13.03
CA SER A 306 13.75 14.15 -12.64
C SER A 306 14.16 14.01 -11.18
N SER A 307 14.02 12.82 -10.59
CA SER A 307 14.41 12.55 -9.19
C SER A 307 15.85 12.98 -8.87
N GLU A 308 16.80 12.68 -9.76
CA GLU A 308 18.21 13.07 -9.60
C GLU A 308 18.42 14.59 -9.71
N GLU A 309 17.64 15.28 -10.55
CA GLU A 309 17.68 16.74 -10.65
C GLU A 309 17.06 17.40 -9.41
N LEU A 310 15.92 16.88 -8.92
CA LEU A 310 15.31 17.32 -7.66
C LEU A 310 16.27 17.14 -6.49
N ALA A 311 17.00 16.02 -6.45
CA ALA A 311 17.99 15.78 -5.41
C ALA A 311 19.10 16.84 -5.43
N LYS A 312 19.56 17.27 -6.61
CA LYS A 312 20.53 18.37 -6.73
C LYS A 312 19.93 19.72 -6.38
N MET A 313 18.71 20.00 -6.84
CA MET A 313 18.02 21.28 -6.62
C MET A 313 17.80 21.57 -5.14
N PHE A 314 17.46 20.54 -4.35
CA PHE A 314 17.09 20.69 -2.95
C PHE A 314 18.14 20.13 -1.98
N ASP A 315 19.35 19.80 -2.45
CA ASP A 315 20.43 19.19 -1.64
C ASP A 315 19.94 17.96 -0.84
N LEU A 316 19.54 16.94 -1.58
CA LEU A 316 19.04 15.66 -1.06
C LEU A 316 19.98 14.51 -1.42
N LYS A 317 19.84 13.42 -0.68
CA LYS A 317 20.40 12.11 -1.03
C LYS A 317 19.35 11.30 -1.77
N PHE A 318 19.80 10.56 -2.78
CA PHE A 318 18.93 9.71 -3.59
C PHE A 318 19.72 8.48 -4.02
N ARG A 319 19.11 7.30 -3.90
CA ARG A 319 19.66 6.02 -4.40
C ARG A 319 18.53 5.04 -4.73
N TRP A 320 18.81 4.08 -5.61
CA TRP A 320 17.92 2.94 -5.81
C TRP A 320 18.29 1.79 -4.87
N THR A 321 17.28 1.16 -4.28
CA THR A 321 17.42 0.03 -3.35
C THR A 321 16.43 -1.07 -3.70
N THR A 322 16.67 -2.26 -3.16
CA THR A 322 15.75 -3.40 -3.22
C THR A 322 15.42 -3.84 -1.80
N SER A 323 14.16 -3.76 -1.42
CA SER A 323 13.64 -4.38 -0.19
C SER A 323 13.44 -5.87 -0.46
N ILE A 324 14.16 -6.72 0.28
CA ILE A 324 14.06 -8.18 0.18
C ILE A 324 13.79 -8.75 1.56
N GLY A 325 12.74 -9.56 1.68
CA GLY A 325 12.40 -10.17 2.94
C GLY A 325 11.53 -11.40 2.80
N PHE A 326 11.60 -12.25 3.80
CA PHE A 326 10.83 -13.47 3.88
C PHE A 326 9.61 -13.27 4.77
N ALA A 327 8.49 -13.86 4.39
CA ALA A 327 7.31 -14.04 5.22
C ALA A 327 6.98 -15.54 5.22
N VAL A 328 7.26 -16.21 6.34
CA VAL A 328 7.20 -17.67 6.46
C VAL A 328 6.32 -18.08 7.62
N ARG A 329 5.76 -19.28 7.54
CA ARG A 329 4.95 -19.84 8.63
C ARG A 329 5.78 -19.98 9.91
N ASN A 330 5.16 -19.79 11.05
CA ASN A 330 5.84 -19.87 12.35
C ASN A 330 5.94 -21.31 12.91
N ASP A 331 5.44 -22.30 12.17
CA ASP A 331 5.61 -23.74 12.45
C ASP A 331 6.79 -24.36 11.67
N VAL A 332 7.61 -23.53 11.01
CA VAL A 332 8.89 -23.95 10.44
C VAL A 332 9.85 -24.38 11.55
N LYS A 333 10.43 -25.57 11.39
CA LYS A 333 11.51 -26.07 12.26
C LYS A 333 12.85 -25.53 11.76
N TYR A 334 13.56 -24.84 12.64
CA TYR A 334 14.91 -24.35 12.39
C TYR A 334 15.92 -25.27 13.11
N PRO A 335 17.15 -25.42 12.58
CA PRO A 335 18.26 -26.00 13.33
C PRO A 335 18.45 -25.34 14.71
N GLU A 336 18.87 -26.12 15.71
CA GLU A 336 19.15 -25.58 17.05
C GLU A 336 20.31 -24.58 17.04
N ASP A 337 21.40 -24.92 16.32
CA ASP A 337 22.51 -24.02 16.07
C ASP A 337 22.37 -23.34 14.71
N MET A 338 22.18 -22.02 14.75
CA MET A 338 22.06 -21.15 13.58
C MET A 338 23.23 -20.17 13.48
N SER A 339 24.31 -20.37 14.26
CA SER A 339 25.46 -19.44 14.32
C SER A 339 26.20 -19.30 12.99
N ALA A 340 26.19 -20.33 12.15
CA ALA A 340 26.78 -20.31 10.81
C ALA A 340 26.11 -19.31 9.85
N TYR A 341 24.88 -18.86 10.15
CA TYR A 341 24.09 -17.97 9.29
C TYR A 341 24.13 -16.50 9.71
N GLY A 342 24.88 -16.15 10.76
CA GLY A 342 25.02 -14.78 11.21
C GLY A 342 25.00 -14.61 12.73
N THR A 343 24.95 -13.36 13.17
CA THR A 343 25.06 -12.97 14.58
C THR A 343 23.72 -12.59 15.20
N ARG A 344 22.76 -12.14 14.39
CA ARG A 344 21.42 -11.70 14.83
C ARG A 344 20.34 -12.68 14.38
N GLU A 345 19.24 -12.80 15.12
CA GLU A 345 18.16 -13.76 14.75
C GLU A 345 17.61 -13.51 13.34
N ALA A 346 17.35 -12.25 12.99
CA ALA A 346 16.83 -11.84 11.68
C ALA A 346 17.78 -12.28 10.53
N GLU A 347 19.05 -11.93 10.66
CA GLU A 347 20.13 -12.30 9.74
C GLU A 347 20.24 -13.81 9.59
N ARG A 348 20.27 -14.54 10.71
CA ARG A 348 20.37 -16.01 10.72
C ARG A 348 19.22 -16.67 9.97
N LYS A 349 17.98 -16.25 10.23
CA LYS A 349 16.80 -16.78 9.55
C LYS A 349 16.78 -16.42 8.06
N PHE A 350 17.14 -15.18 7.72
CA PHE A 350 17.23 -14.73 6.34
C PHE A 350 18.24 -15.58 5.57
N ASN A 351 19.49 -15.65 6.05
CA ASN A 351 20.57 -16.39 5.42
C ASN A 351 20.32 -17.90 5.38
N TYR A 352 19.63 -18.45 6.38
CA TYR A 352 19.18 -19.84 6.35
C TYR A 352 18.27 -20.12 5.15
N PHE A 353 17.25 -19.29 4.90
CA PHE A 353 16.37 -19.48 3.74
C PHE A 353 17.09 -19.22 2.42
N VAL A 354 18.03 -18.27 2.37
CA VAL A 354 18.89 -18.06 1.19
C VAL A 354 19.69 -19.32 0.88
N GLN A 355 20.30 -19.97 1.88
CA GLN A 355 21.08 -21.19 1.66
C GLN A 355 20.22 -22.46 1.45
N LYS A 356 18.95 -22.43 1.85
CA LYS A 356 18.05 -23.59 1.76
C LYS A 356 17.58 -23.87 0.32
N TYR A 357 17.49 -22.84 -0.53
CA TYR A 357 16.99 -22.95 -1.89
C TYR A 357 18.04 -22.48 -2.90
N ASP A 358 18.44 -23.35 -3.83
CA ASP A 358 19.52 -23.06 -4.78
C ASP A 358 19.20 -21.83 -5.66
N LEU A 359 17.96 -21.73 -6.14
CA LEU A 359 17.49 -20.59 -6.92
C LEU A 359 17.49 -19.28 -6.13
N ILE A 360 17.18 -19.31 -4.82
CA ILE A 360 17.23 -18.10 -3.98
C ILE A 360 18.68 -17.72 -3.74
N LYS A 361 19.56 -18.70 -3.49
CA LYS A 361 21.00 -18.45 -3.34
C LYS A 361 21.59 -17.78 -4.57
N GLU A 362 21.32 -18.31 -5.76
CA GLU A 362 21.75 -17.74 -7.04
C GLU A 362 21.10 -16.37 -7.28
N PHE A 363 19.81 -16.22 -6.98
CA PHE A 363 19.13 -14.93 -7.08
C PHE A 363 19.83 -13.86 -6.25
N MET A 364 20.16 -14.17 -4.99
CA MET A 364 20.78 -13.24 -4.05
C MET A 364 22.21 -12.83 -4.42
N THR A 365 22.92 -13.54 -5.31
CA THR A 365 24.25 -13.09 -5.76
C THR A 365 24.23 -11.80 -6.59
N ASN A 366 23.04 -11.36 -7.01
CA ASN A 366 22.84 -10.14 -7.78
C ASN A 366 22.63 -8.89 -6.90
N PHE A 367 22.65 -9.06 -5.58
CA PHE A 367 22.29 -8.04 -4.60
C PHE A 367 23.37 -7.91 -3.52
N GLU A 368 23.74 -6.67 -3.19
CA GLU A 368 24.65 -6.37 -2.08
C GLU A 368 23.87 -5.80 -0.91
N LEU A 369 24.09 -6.31 0.30
CA LEU A 369 23.42 -5.82 1.52
C LEU A 369 23.82 -4.37 1.80
N ILE A 370 22.83 -3.53 2.13
CA ILE A 370 23.03 -2.15 2.59
C ILE A 370 22.96 -2.14 4.11
N GLU A 371 24.10 -1.87 4.75
CA GLU A 371 24.19 -1.72 6.20
C GLU A 371 23.44 -0.46 6.67
N ASP A 372 22.58 -0.63 7.67
CA ASP A 372 21.98 0.44 8.47
C ASP A 372 21.35 1.58 7.65
N LEU A 373 20.63 1.23 6.57
CA LEU A 373 20.00 2.18 5.64
C LEU A 373 19.13 3.24 6.36
N TYR A 374 18.37 2.83 7.38
CA TYR A 374 17.47 3.69 8.15
C TYR A 374 18.04 4.03 9.55
N GLY A 375 19.38 4.01 9.69
CA GLY A 375 20.11 4.31 10.90
C GLY A 375 20.64 3.08 11.66
N PRO A 376 21.34 3.28 12.78
CA PRO A 376 22.01 2.19 13.49
C PRO A 376 21.06 1.06 13.90
N GLY A 377 21.46 -0.20 13.60
CA GLY A 377 20.69 -1.39 13.95
C GLY A 377 19.55 -1.71 13.00
N THR A 378 19.51 -1.08 11.82
CA THR A 378 18.48 -1.30 10.80
C THR A 378 18.94 -2.13 9.60
N THR A 379 20.13 -2.72 9.65
CA THR A 379 20.58 -3.67 8.62
C THR A 379 19.61 -4.86 8.47
N TRP A 380 19.14 -5.39 9.60
CA TRP A 380 18.26 -6.55 9.64
C TRP A 380 17.06 -6.31 10.55
N TYR A 381 15.89 -6.74 10.10
CA TYR A 381 14.66 -6.63 10.85
C TYR A 381 14.00 -8.00 11.02
N ILE A 382 13.25 -8.16 12.10
CA ILE A 382 12.38 -9.30 12.32
C ILE A 382 11.07 -8.87 12.99
N ARG A 383 9.98 -9.50 12.59
CA ARG A 383 8.68 -9.42 13.27
C ARG A 383 8.02 -10.78 13.30
N LYS A 384 7.53 -11.15 14.48
CA LYS A 384 6.92 -12.46 14.71
C LYS A 384 5.42 -12.36 14.91
N SER A 385 4.70 -13.43 14.59
CA SER A 385 3.25 -13.54 14.78
C SER A 385 2.49 -12.34 14.17
N LEU A 386 2.61 -12.20 12.86
CA LEU A 386 2.07 -11.08 12.09
C LEU A 386 0.55 -10.93 12.21
N THR A 387 -0.21 -12.01 12.07
CA THR A 387 -1.66 -11.96 11.89
C THR A 387 -2.41 -11.76 13.21
N TYR A 388 -3.27 -10.74 13.29
CA TYR A 388 -4.15 -10.47 14.42
C TYR A 388 -5.39 -9.66 14.04
N GLN A 389 -6.38 -9.63 14.93
CA GLN A 389 -7.55 -8.77 14.84
C GLN A 389 -7.83 -8.05 16.17
N SER A 390 -8.36 -6.82 16.11
CA SER A 390 -9.01 -6.14 17.22
C SER A 390 -10.48 -6.53 17.28
N PRO A 391 -10.96 -7.17 18.36
CA PRO A 391 -12.38 -7.51 18.49
C PRO A 391 -13.32 -6.30 18.61
N VAL A 392 -12.79 -5.19 19.15
CA VAL A 392 -13.50 -3.92 19.30
C VAL A 392 -12.70 -2.84 18.57
N VAL A 393 -13.36 -2.17 17.61
CA VAL A 393 -12.76 -1.16 16.74
C VAL A 393 -13.44 0.20 16.83
N SER A 394 -14.54 0.31 17.59
CA SER A 394 -15.13 1.59 17.95
C SER A 394 -15.86 1.50 19.29
N GLY A 395 -16.16 2.66 19.86
CA GLY A 395 -16.92 2.80 21.10
C GLY A 395 -17.23 4.26 21.37
N PRO A 396 -17.77 4.58 22.56
CA PRO A 396 -18.10 5.96 22.91
C PRO A 396 -16.90 6.90 22.80
N GLY A 397 -17.01 7.90 21.91
CA GLY A 397 -15.98 8.91 21.66
C GLY A 397 -14.78 8.45 20.83
N TRP A 398 -14.74 7.22 20.29
CA TRP A 398 -13.58 6.75 19.52
C TRP A 398 -13.86 5.69 18.46
N LEU A 399 -12.95 5.61 17.47
CA LEU A 399 -12.84 4.49 16.52
C LEU A 399 -11.37 4.20 16.18
N ALA A 400 -11.06 3.01 15.66
CA ALA A 400 -9.73 2.62 15.16
C ALA A 400 -9.72 2.63 13.63
N VAL A 401 -8.55 2.75 13.00
CA VAL A 401 -8.38 2.59 11.54
C VAL A 401 -7.08 1.84 11.21
N GLY A 402 -7.02 1.25 10.02
CA GLY A 402 -5.84 0.57 9.51
C GLY A 402 -5.42 -0.63 10.36
N ASP A 403 -4.11 -0.77 10.59
CA ASP A 403 -3.53 -1.84 11.41
C ASP A 403 -4.05 -1.86 12.87
N ALA A 404 -4.67 -0.79 13.38
CA ALA A 404 -5.31 -0.81 14.70
C ALA A 404 -6.57 -1.69 14.71
N CYS A 405 -7.20 -1.93 13.55
CA CYS A 405 -8.31 -2.87 13.38
C CYS A 405 -7.81 -4.33 13.24
N GLY A 406 -6.65 -4.53 12.61
CA GLY A 406 -6.04 -5.84 12.43
C GLY A 406 -5.07 -5.85 11.26
N PHE A 407 -4.30 -6.93 11.16
CA PHE A 407 -3.35 -7.16 10.06
C PHE A 407 -3.24 -8.66 9.79
N THR A 408 -2.88 -9.03 8.55
CA THR A 408 -2.72 -10.44 8.16
C THR A 408 -1.28 -10.75 7.76
N ASN A 409 -0.89 -10.37 6.55
CA ASN A 409 0.37 -10.73 5.91
C ASN A 409 0.77 -9.67 4.87
N PRO A 410 2.06 -9.51 4.54
CA PRO A 410 2.49 -8.65 3.42
C PRO A 410 1.99 -9.12 2.03
N LEU A 411 1.61 -10.39 1.86
CA LEU A 411 1.23 -10.98 0.57
C LEU A 411 0.01 -10.26 -0.02
N HIS A 412 0.10 -9.84 -1.30
CA HIS A 412 -0.89 -8.98 -1.97
C HIS A 412 -1.11 -7.61 -1.31
N SER A 413 -0.18 -7.15 -0.46
CA SER A 413 -0.18 -5.79 0.11
C SER A 413 -1.50 -5.30 0.77
N PRO A 414 -2.28 -6.14 1.47
CA PRO A 414 -3.55 -5.70 2.07
C PRO A 414 -3.36 -4.67 3.17
N GLY A 415 -2.20 -4.64 3.83
CA GLY A 415 -1.91 -3.75 4.96
C GLY A 415 -1.97 -2.27 4.63
N ILE A 416 -1.75 -1.85 3.37
CA ILE A 416 -2.05 -0.49 2.93
C ILE A 416 -3.38 -0.50 2.19
N THR A 417 -3.48 -1.26 1.09
CA THR A 417 -4.56 -1.04 0.13
C THR A 417 -5.91 -1.60 0.59
N ALA A 418 -5.95 -2.78 1.21
CA ALA A 418 -7.22 -3.27 1.74
C ALA A 418 -7.59 -2.50 3.01
N ALA A 419 -6.61 -2.24 3.88
CA ALA A 419 -6.83 -1.56 5.15
C ALA A 419 -7.24 -0.08 5.00
N MET A 420 -6.85 0.60 3.90
CA MET A 420 -7.26 2.01 3.70
C MET A 420 -8.78 2.18 3.54
N SER A 421 -9.50 1.13 3.15
CA SER A 421 -10.98 1.12 3.17
C SER A 421 -11.55 1.42 4.55
N THR A 422 -10.86 0.98 5.63
CA THR A 422 -11.25 1.33 7.00
C THR A 422 -11.02 2.82 7.28
N SER A 423 -9.94 3.40 6.76
CA SER A 423 -9.62 4.82 6.94
C SER A 423 -10.59 5.73 6.18
N THR A 424 -10.84 5.45 4.90
CA THR A 424 -11.74 6.28 4.08
C THR A 424 -13.20 6.12 4.49
N TYR A 425 -13.64 4.91 4.83
CA TYR A 425 -15.01 4.69 5.30
C TYR A 425 -15.27 5.39 6.64
N ALA A 426 -14.34 5.28 7.59
CA ALA A 426 -14.45 6.00 8.87
C ALA A 426 -14.44 7.52 8.68
N ALA A 427 -13.65 8.04 7.73
CA ALA A 427 -13.57 9.48 7.43
C ALA A 427 -14.93 10.04 6.98
N GLU A 428 -15.58 9.39 6.00
CA GLU A 428 -16.90 9.84 5.51
C GLU A 428 -17.98 9.73 6.58
N LEU A 429 -18.02 8.61 7.33
CA LEU A 429 -18.99 8.43 8.40
C LEU A 429 -18.79 9.42 9.55
N THR A 430 -17.57 9.92 9.78
CA THR A 430 -17.29 10.90 10.83
C THR A 430 -18.07 12.20 10.61
N HIS A 431 -18.14 12.69 9.35
CA HIS A 431 -18.94 13.88 9.04
C HIS A 431 -20.40 13.67 9.42
N LYS A 432 -21.00 12.59 8.93
CA LYS A 432 -22.40 12.27 9.18
C LYS A 432 -22.68 12.10 10.68
N ALA A 433 -21.80 11.38 11.38
CA ALA A 433 -21.95 11.10 12.81
C ALA A 433 -21.94 12.40 13.64
N LEU A 434 -21.01 13.32 13.37
CA LEU A 434 -20.92 14.57 14.11
C LEU A 434 -22.00 15.58 13.70
N GLU A 435 -22.44 15.58 12.43
CA GLU A 435 -23.60 16.38 11.98
C GLU A 435 -24.88 15.94 12.71
N GLU A 436 -25.15 14.63 12.79
CA GLU A 436 -26.31 14.08 13.51
C GLU A 436 -26.21 14.33 15.02
N ALA A 437 -25.02 14.15 15.61
CA ALA A 437 -24.79 14.34 17.04
C ALA A 437 -25.01 15.79 17.49
N LYS A 438 -24.65 16.78 16.66
CA LYS A 438 -24.85 18.21 16.94
C LYS A 438 -26.33 18.60 17.02
N GLN A 439 -27.24 17.80 16.47
CA GLN A 439 -28.69 18.03 16.52
C GLN A 439 -29.38 17.31 17.70
N ALA A 440 -28.64 16.52 18.48
CA ALA A 440 -29.21 15.77 19.58
C ALA A 440 -29.56 16.66 20.78
N ALA A 441 -30.60 16.29 21.51
CA ALA A 441 -31.11 17.06 22.64
C ALA A 441 -30.16 17.08 23.86
N ASP A 442 -29.37 16.01 24.01
CA ASP A 442 -28.42 15.82 25.09
C ASP A 442 -27.25 14.94 24.66
N ARG A 443 -26.31 14.72 25.59
CA ARG A 443 -25.08 13.96 25.36
C ARG A 443 -25.33 12.49 25.03
N ASP A 444 -26.30 11.85 25.69
CA ASP A 444 -26.58 10.43 25.50
C ASP A 444 -27.26 10.19 24.16
N ALA A 445 -28.15 11.10 23.75
CA ALA A 445 -28.74 11.12 22.42
C ALA A 445 -27.67 11.38 21.34
N ALA A 446 -26.71 12.27 21.59
CA ALA A 446 -25.60 12.54 20.68
C ALA A 446 -24.72 11.30 20.49
N GLU A 447 -24.35 10.65 21.60
CA GLU A 447 -23.58 9.40 21.56
C GLU A 447 -24.35 8.28 20.83
N LEU A 448 -25.65 8.15 21.09
CA LEU A 448 -26.49 7.17 20.40
C LEU A 448 -26.55 7.43 18.90
N ALA A 449 -26.63 8.69 18.47
CA ALA A 449 -26.57 9.06 17.06
C ALA A 449 -25.24 8.61 16.44
N ILE A 450 -24.10 8.98 17.04
CA ILE A 450 -22.76 8.56 16.59
C ILE A 450 -22.66 7.04 16.46
N ARG A 451 -23.09 6.29 17.48
CA ARG A 451 -23.06 4.82 17.48
C ARG A 451 -23.91 4.23 16.38
N LYS A 452 -25.10 4.79 16.11
CA LYS A 452 -25.96 4.33 15.02
C LYS A 452 -25.33 4.59 13.66
N THR A 453 -24.73 5.77 13.46
CA THR A 453 -24.05 6.11 12.20
C THR A 453 -22.83 5.22 11.95
N LEU A 454 -22.08 4.88 12.99
CA LEU A 454 -20.87 4.04 12.92
C LEU A 454 -21.14 2.53 12.96
N ALA A 455 -22.37 2.07 13.21
CA ALA A 455 -22.65 0.62 13.29
C ALA A 455 -22.24 -0.17 12.02
N PRO A 456 -22.49 0.31 10.79
CA PRO A 456 -22.01 -0.38 9.58
C PRO A 456 -20.47 -0.50 9.49
N TYR A 457 -19.74 0.44 10.09
CA TYR A 457 -18.28 0.40 10.15
C TYR A 457 -17.77 -0.75 11.02
N ASP A 458 -18.39 -0.95 12.19
CA ASP A 458 -18.04 -2.06 13.10
C ASP A 458 -18.19 -3.42 12.39
N ASP A 459 -19.29 -3.61 11.65
CA ASP A 459 -19.57 -4.85 10.93
C ASP A 459 -18.63 -5.07 9.74
N PHE A 460 -18.23 -3.99 9.08
CA PHE A 460 -17.24 -4.04 8.01
C PHE A 460 -15.87 -4.46 8.54
N ALA A 461 -15.34 -3.75 9.54
CA ALA A 461 -14.02 -3.99 10.11
C ALA A 461 -13.91 -5.39 10.76
N LYS A 462 -14.99 -5.90 11.37
CA LYS A 462 -15.05 -7.27 11.92
C LYS A 462 -14.91 -8.35 10.84
N ARG A 463 -15.46 -8.14 9.64
CA ARG A 463 -15.44 -9.13 8.56
C ARG A 463 -14.20 -9.07 7.68
N LEU A 464 -13.56 -7.90 7.57
CA LEU A 464 -12.41 -7.70 6.69
C LEU A 464 -11.23 -8.61 7.03
N ILE A 465 -10.78 -8.61 8.29
CA ILE A 465 -9.56 -9.32 8.70
C ILE A 465 -9.70 -10.86 8.57
N PRO A 466 -10.81 -11.50 8.99
CA PRO A 466 -11.02 -12.93 8.75
C PRO A 466 -10.97 -13.31 7.26
N ALA A 467 -11.60 -12.52 6.37
CA ALA A 467 -11.57 -12.77 4.93
C ALA A 467 -10.14 -12.69 4.38
N LEU A 468 -9.39 -11.64 4.75
CA LEU A 468 -7.99 -11.48 4.35
C LEU A 468 -7.08 -12.58 4.93
N ASN A 469 -7.40 -13.12 6.11
CA ASN A 469 -6.65 -14.23 6.71
C ASN A 469 -6.89 -15.53 5.93
N GLN A 470 -8.14 -15.82 5.55
CA GLN A 470 -8.44 -16.97 4.67
C GLN A 470 -7.73 -16.84 3.33
N MET A 471 -7.78 -15.67 2.70
CA MET A 471 -7.03 -15.36 1.47
C MET A 471 -5.54 -15.67 1.62
N ASN A 472 -4.93 -15.27 2.74
CA ASN A 472 -3.52 -15.54 2.97
C ASN A 472 -3.26 -17.06 3.13
N ARG A 473 -4.06 -17.76 3.93
CA ARG A 473 -3.92 -19.20 4.14
C ARG A 473 -4.05 -19.96 2.83
N PHE A 474 -5.00 -19.57 1.97
CA PHE A 474 -5.22 -20.18 0.66
C PHE A 474 -3.97 -20.09 -0.22
N ASN A 475 -3.37 -18.91 -0.33
CA ASN A 475 -2.14 -18.76 -1.10
C ASN A 475 -0.99 -19.59 -0.51
N TYR A 476 -0.78 -19.56 0.81
CA TYR A 476 0.32 -20.30 1.46
C TYR A 476 0.19 -21.82 1.29
N VAL A 477 -1.01 -22.39 1.31
CA VAL A 477 -1.16 -23.83 1.03
C VAL A 477 -0.89 -24.16 -0.44
N CYS A 478 -1.26 -23.27 -1.37
CA CYS A 478 -0.98 -23.44 -2.79
C CYS A 478 0.50 -23.21 -3.16
N PHE A 479 1.28 -22.49 -2.34
CA PHE A 479 2.73 -22.33 -2.56
C PHE A 479 3.53 -23.63 -2.33
N ARG A 480 2.88 -24.68 -1.82
CA ARG A 480 3.51 -25.98 -1.55
C ARG A 480 3.70 -26.88 -2.78
N ASP A 481 3.10 -26.54 -3.93
CA ASP A 481 3.32 -27.24 -5.20
C ASP A 481 3.41 -26.21 -6.34
N PRO A 482 4.42 -26.30 -7.23
CA PRO A 482 4.61 -25.35 -8.33
C PRO A 482 3.43 -25.23 -9.31
N ARG A 483 2.49 -26.17 -9.37
CA ARG A 483 1.30 -26.08 -10.24
C ARG A 483 0.17 -25.31 -9.59
N LEU A 484 0.00 -25.45 -8.27
CA LEU A 484 -1.13 -24.87 -7.52
C LEU A 484 -1.06 -23.35 -7.43
N GLY A 485 0.13 -22.79 -7.24
CA GLY A 485 0.36 -21.35 -7.24
C GLY A 485 -0.20 -20.65 -8.49
N PRO A 486 0.34 -20.93 -9.68
CA PRO A 486 -0.08 -20.26 -10.90
C PRO A 486 -1.51 -20.67 -11.30
N GLN A 487 -1.86 -21.96 -11.23
CA GLN A 487 -3.12 -22.48 -11.78
C GLN A 487 -4.34 -22.30 -10.85
N VAL A 488 -4.12 -22.05 -9.56
CA VAL A 488 -5.19 -21.97 -8.57
C VAL A 488 -5.13 -20.66 -7.81
N SER A 489 -4.18 -20.47 -6.88
CA SER A 489 -4.27 -19.34 -5.95
C SER A 489 -4.06 -17.99 -6.63
N CYS A 490 -3.04 -17.83 -7.48
CA CYS A 490 -2.81 -16.57 -8.20
C CYS A 490 -3.93 -16.30 -9.20
N LEU A 491 -4.33 -17.30 -9.99
CA LEU A 491 -5.46 -17.16 -10.91
C LEU A 491 -6.71 -16.63 -10.20
N TRP A 492 -7.14 -17.30 -9.12
CA TRP A 492 -8.33 -16.90 -8.38
C TRP A 492 -8.20 -15.54 -7.71
N GLN A 493 -7.01 -15.19 -7.20
CA GLN A 493 -6.79 -13.87 -6.62
C GLN A 493 -6.96 -12.74 -7.64
N PHE A 494 -6.44 -12.92 -8.85
CA PHE A 494 -6.58 -11.95 -9.93
C PHE A 494 -7.99 -11.92 -10.48
N PHE A 495 -8.57 -13.10 -10.72
CA PHE A 495 -9.93 -13.24 -11.24
C PHE A 495 -10.96 -12.60 -10.29
N ALA A 496 -10.90 -12.94 -9.00
CA ALA A 496 -11.81 -12.39 -7.99
C ALA A 496 -11.43 -10.97 -7.56
N GLY A 497 -10.17 -10.56 -7.62
CA GLY A 497 -9.71 -9.24 -7.14
C GLY A 497 -9.79 -8.13 -8.19
N ILE A 498 -9.84 -8.47 -9.48
CA ILE A 498 -9.90 -7.53 -10.61
C ILE A 498 -11.22 -7.69 -11.40
N GLY A 499 -11.79 -8.90 -11.45
CA GLY A 499 -12.99 -9.15 -12.23
C GLY A 499 -14.32 -8.83 -11.52
N ILE A 500 -14.30 -8.29 -10.29
CA ILE A 500 -15.53 -7.98 -9.52
C ILE A 500 -16.47 -7.09 -10.35
N PRO A 501 -17.79 -7.38 -10.41
CA PRO A 501 -18.77 -6.50 -11.03
C PRO A 501 -18.64 -5.05 -10.50
N GLY A 502 -18.60 -4.08 -11.40
CA GLY A 502 -18.35 -2.67 -11.07
C GLY A 502 -16.87 -2.25 -11.07
N TRP A 503 -15.91 -3.17 -10.94
CA TRP A 503 -14.50 -2.88 -11.27
C TRP A 503 -14.32 -2.63 -12.77
N GLN A 504 -15.21 -3.19 -13.59
CA GLN A 504 -15.28 -2.91 -15.03
C GLN A 504 -15.63 -1.44 -15.36
N LEU A 505 -16.28 -0.69 -14.46
CA LEU A 505 -16.57 0.75 -14.65
C LEU A 505 -15.29 1.60 -14.63
N ILE A 506 -14.25 1.13 -13.92
CA ILE A 506 -12.92 1.74 -13.93
C ILE A 506 -12.27 1.65 -15.33
N ARG A 507 -12.73 0.76 -16.22
CA ARG A 507 -12.22 0.66 -17.61
C ARG A 507 -12.70 1.78 -18.53
N GLN A 508 -13.85 2.38 -18.23
CA GLN A 508 -14.43 3.43 -19.05
C GLN A 508 -14.03 4.83 -18.60
N ASP A 509 -13.59 5.00 -17.35
CA ASP A 509 -13.28 6.32 -16.78
C ASP A 509 -11.97 6.39 -15.98
N TYR A 510 -11.36 5.26 -15.59
CA TYR A 510 -10.13 5.17 -14.77
C TYR A 510 -10.04 6.23 -13.65
N ASN A 511 -11.18 6.50 -13.01
CA ASN A 511 -11.32 7.53 -12.00
C ASN A 511 -12.37 7.10 -10.97
N LEU A 512 -12.05 7.31 -9.70
CA LEU A 512 -13.02 7.25 -8.60
C LEU A 512 -13.18 8.68 -8.06
N ASN A 513 -14.38 8.98 -7.58
CA ASN A 513 -14.70 10.22 -6.88
C ASN A 513 -15.18 9.91 -5.46
N TYR A 514 -15.46 10.94 -4.65
CA TYR A 514 -15.91 10.73 -3.26
C TYR A 514 -17.20 9.91 -3.17
N ASP A 515 -18.12 10.02 -4.13
CA ASP A 515 -19.38 9.25 -4.11
C ASP A 515 -19.18 7.76 -4.43
N THR A 516 -18.12 7.40 -5.14
CA THR A 516 -17.89 6.05 -5.65
C THR A 516 -16.75 5.32 -4.94
N TYR A 517 -15.80 6.05 -4.36
CA TYR A 517 -14.59 5.46 -3.78
C TYR A 517 -14.89 4.55 -2.59
N VAL A 518 -15.62 5.04 -1.57
CA VAL A 518 -15.90 4.25 -0.38
C VAL A 518 -16.75 3.02 -0.68
N PRO A 519 -17.91 3.12 -1.38
CA PRO A 519 -18.69 1.94 -1.76
C PRO A 519 -17.88 0.89 -2.50
N HIS A 520 -16.93 1.32 -3.33
CA HIS A 520 -16.05 0.42 -4.04
C HIS A 520 -15.01 -0.22 -3.12
N SER A 521 -14.29 0.58 -2.33
CA SER A 521 -13.20 0.12 -1.47
C SER A 521 -13.63 -0.91 -0.42
N ILE A 522 -14.83 -0.76 0.17
CA ILE A 522 -15.34 -1.67 1.21
C ILE A 522 -15.87 -2.99 0.64
N ASN A 523 -16.21 -3.03 -0.65
CA ASN A 523 -16.65 -4.24 -1.34
C ASN A 523 -15.51 -4.95 -2.09
N TRP A 524 -14.35 -4.30 -2.23
CA TRP A 524 -13.21 -4.87 -2.93
C TRP A 524 -12.60 -6.04 -2.15
N ALA A 525 -12.03 -5.79 -0.96
CA ALA A 525 -11.37 -6.80 -0.11
C ALA A 525 -10.46 -7.79 -0.88
N TRP A 526 -9.82 -7.33 -1.97
CA TRP A 526 -9.05 -8.16 -2.90
C TRP A 526 -9.82 -9.34 -3.54
N GLY A 527 -11.15 -9.33 -3.52
CA GLY A 527 -11.98 -10.46 -3.95
C GLY A 527 -12.11 -11.58 -2.92
N ALA A 528 -11.53 -11.43 -1.72
CA ALA A 528 -11.52 -12.47 -0.68
C ALA A 528 -12.92 -12.82 -0.15
N MET A 529 -13.94 -12.00 -0.47
CA MET A 529 -15.34 -12.23 -0.10
C MET A 529 -16.20 -12.71 -1.29
N VAL A 530 -15.61 -12.95 -2.47
CA VAL A 530 -16.33 -13.50 -3.63
C VAL A 530 -16.69 -14.96 -3.37
N PRO A 531 -17.94 -15.40 -3.54
CA PRO A 531 -18.38 -16.76 -3.20
C PRO A 531 -17.58 -17.87 -3.90
N GLU A 532 -17.26 -17.69 -5.18
CA GLU A 532 -16.49 -18.66 -5.96
C GLU A 532 -15.05 -18.78 -5.46
N TYR A 533 -14.45 -17.64 -5.06
CA TYR A 533 -13.14 -17.61 -4.43
C TYR A 533 -13.16 -18.34 -3.07
N ASP A 534 -14.14 -18.04 -2.21
CA ASP A 534 -14.28 -18.67 -0.90
C ASP A 534 -14.41 -20.19 -1.02
N ALA A 535 -15.20 -20.69 -1.98
CA ALA A 535 -15.37 -22.11 -2.23
C ALA A 535 -14.03 -22.81 -2.58
N VAL A 536 -13.27 -22.25 -3.53
CA VAL A 536 -11.97 -22.82 -3.94
C VAL A 536 -10.93 -22.70 -2.82
N ALA A 537 -10.88 -21.56 -2.14
CA ALA A 537 -9.97 -21.33 -1.03
C ALA A 537 -10.19 -22.34 0.10
N ARG A 538 -11.45 -22.56 0.51
CA ARG A 538 -11.79 -23.54 1.56
C ARG A 538 -11.39 -24.96 1.16
N LYS A 539 -11.71 -25.39 -0.07
CA LYS A 539 -11.38 -26.74 -0.55
C LYS A 539 -9.87 -26.98 -0.58
N ALA A 540 -9.09 -26.00 -1.07
CA ALA A 540 -7.63 -26.10 -1.06
C ALA A 540 -7.05 -26.15 0.36
N ILE A 541 -7.54 -25.30 1.27
CA ILE A 541 -7.12 -25.29 2.68
C ILE A 541 -7.47 -26.62 3.35
N GLU A 542 -8.70 -27.12 3.18
CA GLU A 542 -9.18 -28.38 3.75
C GLU A 542 -8.29 -29.57 3.36
N LEU A 543 -7.92 -29.66 2.07
CA LEU A 543 -7.14 -30.78 1.55
C LEU A 543 -5.64 -30.68 1.88
N ILE A 544 -5.07 -29.48 1.95
CA ILE A 544 -3.61 -29.30 2.01
C ILE A 544 -3.12 -28.91 3.41
N ALA A 545 -3.90 -28.16 4.19
CA ALA A 545 -3.50 -27.71 5.52
C ALA A 545 -3.16 -28.85 6.50
N PRO A 546 -3.86 -30.01 6.49
CA PRO A 546 -3.55 -31.12 7.39
C PRO A 546 -2.24 -31.85 7.08
N ILE A 547 -1.69 -31.71 5.88
CA ILE A 547 -0.45 -32.38 5.46
C ILE A 547 0.73 -31.71 6.20
N PRO A 548 1.58 -32.45 6.93
CA PRO A 548 2.75 -31.90 7.62
C PRO A 548 3.61 -31.03 6.69
N LEU A 549 4.13 -29.90 7.17
CA LEU A 549 4.82 -28.93 6.33
C LEU A 549 6.06 -29.52 5.65
N GLU A 550 6.74 -30.47 6.31
CA GLU A 550 7.94 -31.15 5.82
C GLU A 550 7.66 -32.15 4.70
N GLU A 551 6.41 -32.57 4.52
CA GLU A 551 6.00 -33.51 3.48
C GLU A 551 5.57 -32.77 2.20
N SER A 552 5.76 -33.42 1.05
CA SER A 552 5.21 -32.94 -0.23
C SER A 552 3.70 -33.15 -0.28
N VAL A 553 2.99 -32.31 -1.02
CA VAL A 553 1.56 -32.51 -1.27
C VAL A 553 1.40 -33.68 -2.24
N PRO A 554 0.59 -34.72 -1.94
CA PRO A 554 0.37 -35.82 -2.86
C PRO A 554 -0.17 -35.33 -4.21
N ASP A 555 0.35 -35.89 -5.32
CA ASP A 555 -0.06 -35.50 -6.67
C ASP A 555 -1.59 -35.63 -6.90
N ALA A 556 -2.22 -36.66 -6.33
CA ALA A 556 -3.67 -36.84 -6.41
C ALA A 556 -4.43 -35.66 -5.77
N THR A 557 -3.94 -35.14 -4.64
CA THR A 557 -4.51 -33.97 -3.97
C THR A 557 -4.31 -32.70 -4.80
N VAL A 558 -3.14 -32.54 -5.43
CA VAL A 558 -2.86 -31.41 -6.33
C VAL A 558 -3.83 -31.43 -7.52
N ARG A 559 -4.02 -32.59 -8.15
CA ARG A 559 -4.98 -32.76 -9.25
C ARG A 559 -6.42 -32.48 -8.82
N GLU A 560 -6.85 -32.99 -7.67
CA GLU A 560 -8.20 -32.73 -7.13
C GLU A 560 -8.46 -31.23 -6.95
N VAL A 561 -7.51 -30.48 -6.38
CA VAL A 561 -7.64 -29.03 -6.19
C VAL A 561 -7.71 -28.29 -7.52
N ILE A 562 -6.88 -28.66 -8.51
CA ILE A 562 -6.90 -28.05 -9.85
C ILE A 562 -8.21 -28.35 -10.59
N GLU A 563 -8.68 -29.59 -10.54
CA GLU A 563 -9.93 -30.01 -11.18
C GLU A 563 -11.14 -29.28 -10.58
N PHE A 564 -11.21 -29.21 -9.24
CA PHE A 564 -12.25 -28.47 -8.54
C PHE A 564 -12.20 -26.97 -8.87
N SER A 565 -11.02 -26.36 -8.80
CA SER A 565 -10.78 -24.96 -9.17
C SER A 565 -11.28 -24.66 -10.59
N ASN A 566 -10.92 -25.49 -11.56
CA ASN A 566 -11.33 -25.33 -12.96
C ASN A 566 -12.84 -25.51 -13.17
N ALA A 567 -13.49 -26.42 -12.43
CA ALA A 567 -14.94 -26.60 -12.50
C ALA A 567 -15.68 -25.34 -12.05
N ILE A 568 -15.30 -24.75 -10.92
CA ILE A 568 -15.89 -23.50 -10.41
C ILE A 568 -15.57 -22.33 -11.36
N LYS A 569 -14.34 -22.26 -11.87
CA LYS A 569 -13.89 -21.20 -12.80
C LYS A 569 -14.74 -21.18 -14.06
N ARG A 570 -15.02 -22.33 -14.68
CA ARG A 570 -15.84 -22.42 -15.90
C ARG A 570 -17.21 -21.77 -15.70
N VAL A 571 -17.91 -22.13 -14.62
CA VAL A 571 -19.22 -21.54 -14.28
C VAL A 571 -19.11 -20.02 -14.07
N ALA A 572 -18.06 -19.55 -13.39
CA ALA A 572 -17.86 -18.13 -13.13
C ALA A 572 -17.56 -17.33 -14.42
N VAL A 573 -16.72 -17.87 -15.31
CA VAL A 573 -16.40 -17.27 -16.62
C VAL A 573 -17.66 -17.23 -17.50
N ASP A 574 -18.41 -18.34 -17.58
CA ASP A 574 -19.64 -18.44 -18.37
C ASP A 574 -20.74 -17.48 -17.89
N SER A 575 -20.70 -17.06 -16.62
CA SER A 575 -21.63 -16.04 -16.09
C SER A 575 -21.43 -14.65 -16.68
N ASN A 576 -20.31 -14.40 -17.39
CA ASN A 576 -19.92 -13.12 -17.98
C ASN A 576 -19.82 -11.95 -16.99
N ARG A 577 -19.86 -12.21 -15.67
CA ARG A 577 -19.71 -11.21 -14.61
C ARG A 577 -18.28 -10.67 -14.49
N PHE A 578 -17.30 -11.44 -14.93
CA PHE A 578 -15.87 -11.19 -14.77
C PHE A 578 -15.19 -10.95 -16.13
N ASN A 579 -15.73 -10.01 -16.92
CA ASN A 579 -15.24 -9.72 -18.25
C ASN A 579 -13.97 -8.84 -18.19
N PHE A 580 -12.83 -9.43 -18.57
CA PHE A 580 -11.55 -8.73 -18.70
C PHE A 580 -10.81 -9.19 -19.96
N ARG A 581 -9.82 -8.40 -20.42
CA ARG A 581 -8.90 -8.82 -21.49
C ARG A 581 -7.79 -9.63 -20.83
N TRP A 582 -8.17 -10.83 -20.38
CA TRP A 582 -7.37 -11.67 -19.51
C TRP A 582 -6.05 -12.12 -20.15
N ASP A 583 -6.07 -12.37 -21.46
CA ASP A 583 -4.92 -12.74 -22.27
C ASP A 583 -3.87 -11.63 -22.41
N GLY A 584 -4.28 -10.37 -22.42
CA GLY A 584 -3.36 -9.24 -22.36
C GLY A 584 -2.72 -9.03 -20.99
N LEU A 585 -3.47 -9.34 -19.93
CA LEU A 585 -3.05 -9.16 -18.53
C LEU A 585 -2.11 -10.26 -18.05
N LEU A 586 -2.50 -11.52 -18.29
CA LEU A 586 -1.89 -12.71 -17.69
C LEU A 586 -1.09 -13.47 -18.74
N ARG A 587 0.20 -13.69 -18.47
CA ARG A 587 1.14 -14.30 -19.43
C ARG A 587 0.63 -15.66 -19.95
N TYR A 588 0.29 -16.58 -19.06
CA TYR A 588 -0.05 -17.99 -19.38
C TYR A 588 -1.54 -18.29 -19.52
N TYR A 589 -2.39 -17.28 -19.71
CA TYR A 589 -3.83 -17.49 -19.79
C TYR A 589 -4.42 -16.93 -21.08
N ASP A 590 -5.33 -17.67 -21.69
CA ASP A 590 -6.15 -17.15 -22.78
C ASP A 590 -7.27 -16.21 -22.27
N LEU A 591 -8.08 -15.70 -23.20
CA LEU A 591 -9.18 -14.80 -22.89
C LEU A 591 -10.25 -15.42 -21.95
N PHE A 592 -10.34 -16.75 -21.91
CA PHE A 592 -11.30 -17.50 -21.10
C PHE A 592 -10.64 -18.08 -19.83
N LEU A 593 -9.44 -17.61 -19.49
CA LEU A 593 -8.67 -18.07 -18.34
C LEU A 593 -8.35 -19.57 -18.37
N ASN A 594 -8.15 -20.14 -19.55
CA ASN A 594 -7.51 -21.45 -19.70
C ASN A 594 -5.99 -21.29 -19.63
N TYR A 595 -5.36 -22.14 -18.82
CA TYR A 595 -3.92 -22.14 -18.64
C TYR A 595 -3.22 -22.74 -19.86
N ASN A 596 -2.21 -22.05 -20.38
CA ASN A 596 -1.37 -22.48 -21.48
C ASN A 596 0.07 -21.96 -21.26
N GLU A 597 0.99 -22.85 -20.93
CA GLU A 597 2.40 -22.53 -20.70
C GLU A 597 3.15 -22.05 -21.96
N GLU A 598 2.66 -22.40 -23.15
CA GLU A 598 3.24 -21.94 -24.42
C GLU A 598 2.94 -20.46 -24.69
N LYS A 599 1.85 -19.93 -24.11
CA LYS A 599 1.53 -18.51 -24.16
C LYS A 599 2.45 -17.75 -23.23
N ASN A 600 3.54 -17.22 -23.76
CA ASN A 600 4.59 -16.53 -22.97
C ASN A 600 4.59 -15.00 -23.15
N TRP A 601 3.47 -14.42 -23.60
CA TRP A 601 3.34 -12.98 -23.87
C TRP A 601 2.23 -12.32 -23.04
N LYS A 602 2.37 -11.00 -22.86
CA LYS A 602 1.43 -10.07 -22.20
C LYS A 602 1.54 -8.69 -22.85
N ASP A 603 0.69 -7.73 -22.49
CA ASP A 603 0.92 -6.33 -22.85
C ASP A 603 2.17 -5.79 -22.13
N VAL A 604 2.81 -4.79 -22.75
CA VAL A 604 3.99 -4.11 -22.21
C VAL A 604 3.64 -2.67 -21.90
N PHE A 605 3.58 -2.36 -20.60
CA PHE A 605 3.28 -1.02 -20.08
C PHE A 605 4.48 -0.34 -19.41
N SER A 606 5.61 -1.02 -19.27
CA SER A 606 6.85 -0.44 -18.75
C SER A 606 8.08 -0.91 -19.52
N ARG A 607 9.16 -0.12 -19.45
CA ARG A 607 10.50 -0.46 -19.94
C ARG A 607 11.57 0.17 -19.08
N GLN A 608 12.71 -0.50 -18.96
CA GLN A 608 13.84 0.00 -18.22
C GLN A 608 14.56 1.16 -18.95
N CYS A 609 14.92 2.20 -18.20
CA CYS A 609 15.75 3.29 -18.71
C CYS A 609 17.18 2.79 -18.95
N LYS A 610 17.67 2.91 -20.19
CA LYS A 610 19.06 2.61 -20.59
C LYS A 610 20.11 3.55 -19.97
N GLY A 611 19.73 4.47 -19.08
CA GLY A 611 20.62 5.43 -18.43
C GLY A 611 20.91 5.04 -17.00
N CYS A 612 19.87 4.94 -16.19
CA CYS A 612 19.98 4.71 -14.74
C CYS A 612 19.40 3.36 -14.28
N GLY A 613 18.81 2.56 -15.19
CA GLY A 613 18.16 1.30 -14.84
C GLY A 613 16.80 1.44 -14.15
N ALA A 614 16.29 2.67 -13.95
CA ALA A 614 14.94 2.88 -13.44
C ALA A 614 13.89 2.38 -14.45
N TRP A 615 12.88 1.66 -13.98
CA TRP A 615 11.75 1.25 -14.80
C TRP A 615 10.84 2.43 -15.08
N LEU A 616 10.41 2.60 -16.33
CA LEU A 616 9.62 3.73 -16.82
C LEU A 616 8.32 3.23 -17.43
N VAL A 617 7.24 3.95 -17.16
CA VAL A 617 5.96 3.66 -17.80
C VAL A 617 6.00 4.01 -19.29
N CYS A 618 5.35 3.21 -20.13
CA CYS A 618 5.18 3.47 -21.56
C CYS A 618 4.09 4.52 -21.77
N ARG A 619 4.52 5.75 -22.11
CA ARG A 619 3.70 6.95 -22.35
C ARG A 619 4.34 7.75 -23.49
N PRO A 620 3.76 7.81 -24.70
CA PRO A 620 4.35 8.52 -25.84
C PRO A 620 4.54 10.03 -25.63
N ASP A 621 3.77 10.62 -24.72
CA ASP A 621 3.88 12.02 -24.29
C ASP A 621 4.96 12.26 -23.21
N TRP A 622 5.60 11.19 -22.70
CA TRP A 622 6.71 11.27 -21.75
C TRP A 622 7.96 10.65 -22.36
N LEU A 623 8.79 11.48 -22.95
CA LEU A 623 10.04 11.07 -23.58
C LEU A 623 11.24 11.21 -22.65
N LYS A 624 11.10 11.78 -21.46
CA LYS A 624 12.18 11.85 -20.46
C LYS A 624 12.00 10.82 -19.36
N CYS A 625 13.11 10.19 -18.97
CA CYS A 625 13.19 9.40 -17.75
C CYS A 625 12.90 10.30 -16.53
N TYR A 626 11.83 10.02 -15.79
CA TYR A 626 11.50 10.79 -14.58
C TYR A 626 12.48 10.56 -13.42
N SER A 627 13.40 9.59 -13.52
CA SER A 627 14.43 9.35 -12.51
C SER A 627 15.75 10.09 -12.79
N CYS A 628 16.28 10.06 -14.02
CA CYS A 628 17.58 10.67 -14.36
C CYS A 628 17.55 11.70 -15.51
N GLY A 629 16.39 11.96 -16.12
CA GLY A 629 16.25 12.95 -17.20
C GLY A 629 16.67 12.48 -18.60
N LYS A 630 17.27 11.28 -18.75
CA LYS A 630 17.65 10.73 -20.06
C LYS A 630 16.44 10.65 -21.01
N VAL A 631 16.61 11.17 -22.22
CA VAL A 631 15.59 11.11 -23.28
C VAL A 631 15.56 9.71 -23.90
N ARG A 632 14.35 9.18 -24.12
CA ARG A 632 14.07 7.91 -24.81
C ARG A 632 13.34 8.15 -26.14
N THR A 633 13.40 7.18 -27.06
CA THR A 633 12.71 7.30 -28.35
C THR A 633 11.18 7.11 -28.20
N ALA A 634 10.41 7.49 -29.21
CA ALA A 634 8.97 7.28 -29.21
C ALA A 634 8.60 5.79 -29.15
N GLU A 635 9.39 4.93 -29.79
CA GLU A 635 9.23 3.47 -29.76
C GLU A 635 9.48 2.90 -28.36
N GLU A 636 10.50 3.40 -27.65
CA GLU A 636 10.79 3.02 -26.26
C GLU A 636 9.67 3.46 -25.31
N ALA A 637 8.97 4.54 -25.65
CA ALA A 637 7.84 5.07 -24.89
C ALA A 637 6.48 4.46 -25.28
N ALA A 638 6.40 3.68 -26.36
CA ALA A 638 5.12 3.16 -26.89
C ALA A 638 4.59 1.96 -26.09
N VAL A 639 3.29 1.96 -25.80
CA VAL A 639 2.59 0.78 -25.25
C VAL A 639 2.56 -0.33 -26.30
N THR A 640 2.80 -1.58 -25.88
CA THR A 640 2.60 -2.75 -26.75
C THR A 640 1.39 -3.55 -26.27
N TRP A 641 0.35 -3.62 -27.09
CA TRP A 641 -0.82 -4.46 -26.85
C TRP A 641 -0.61 -5.82 -27.51
N ASN A 642 -0.72 -6.91 -26.74
CA ASN A 642 -0.61 -8.29 -27.22
C ASN A 642 -1.81 -9.10 -26.71
N PRO A 643 -2.72 -9.57 -27.60
CA PRO A 643 -2.73 -9.32 -29.04
C PRO A 643 -3.00 -7.85 -29.37
N PRO A 644 -2.59 -7.34 -30.55
CA PRO A 644 -2.82 -5.94 -30.92
C PRO A 644 -4.29 -5.53 -30.84
N LEU A 645 -4.57 -4.37 -30.25
CA LEU A 645 -5.90 -3.76 -30.22
C LEU A 645 -6.16 -2.90 -31.46
N ALA A 646 -7.41 -2.78 -31.89
CA ALA A 646 -7.78 -1.83 -32.93
C ALA A 646 -7.58 -0.38 -32.46
N VAL A 647 -7.25 0.53 -33.38
CA VAL A 647 -6.97 1.94 -33.05
C VAL A 647 -8.11 2.61 -32.28
N ASP A 648 -9.36 2.30 -32.62
CA ASP A 648 -10.53 2.89 -31.95
C ASP A 648 -10.75 2.32 -30.54
N GLU A 649 -10.36 1.07 -30.29
CA GLU A 649 -10.35 0.47 -28.95
C GLU A 649 -9.28 1.13 -28.07
N VAL A 650 -8.09 1.37 -28.62
CA VAL A 650 -7.02 2.11 -27.91
C VAL A 650 -7.47 3.54 -27.59
N LYS A 651 -8.09 4.24 -28.54
CA LYS A 651 -8.62 5.59 -28.33
C LYS A 651 -9.71 5.63 -27.26
N ALA A 652 -10.58 4.62 -27.20
CA ALA A 652 -11.60 4.52 -26.15
C ALA A 652 -10.96 4.36 -24.77
N LEU A 653 -9.94 3.50 -24.63
CA LEU A 653 -9.21 3.30 -23.37
C LEU A 653 -8.41 4.53 -22.92
N VAL A 654 -7.86 5.32 -23.85
CA VAL A 654 -7.13 6.55 -23.52
C VAL A 654 -8.10 7.67 -23.10
N ARG A 655 -9.17 7.91 -23.87
CA ARG A 655 -10.19 8.94 -23.55
C ARG A 655 -10.83 8.72 -22.19
N ALA A 656 -11.10 7.47 -21.85
CA ALA A 656 -11.55 7.04 -20.54
C ALA A 656 -10.66 7.59 -19.42
N SER A 657 -9.34 7.47 -19.59
CA SER A 657 -8.37 7.76 -18.53
C SER A 657 -7.99 9.24 -18.33
N ASP A 658 -8.19 10.06 -19.38
CA ASP A 658 -7.83 11.49 -19.42
C ASP A 658 -8.93 12.43 -18.88
N ALA A 659 -10.14 11.92 -18.61
CA ALA A 659 -11.25 12.75 -18.16
C ALA A 659 -10.98 13.38 -16.78
N LYS A 660 -10.83 14.71 -16.72
CA LYS A 660 -10.72 15.46 -15.46
C LYS A 660 -12.03 15.33 -14.66
N PRO A 661 -11.99 15.05 -13.34
CA PRO A 661 -13.19 14.88 -12.52
C PRO A 661 -14.19 16.06 -12.63
N ALA A 662 -13.67 17.30 -12.67
CA ALA A 662 -14.47 18.52 -12.69
C ALA A 662 -15.16 18.81 -14.04
N ALA A 663 -14.65 18.29 -15.16
CA ALA A 663 -15.22 18.57 -16.48
C ALA A 663 -16.56 17.86 -16.72
N ARG A 664 -16.86 16.81 -15.94
CA ARG A 664 -18.03 15.95 -16.13
C ARG A 664 -19.20 16.25 -15.20
N ALA A 665 -18.95 16.83 -14.02
CA ALA A 665 -20.01 17.39 -13.19
C ALA A 665 -20.84 18.45 -13.94
N ALA A 666 -20.22 19.15 -14.91
CA ALA A 666 -20.92 20.09 -15.80
C ALA A 666 -21.71 19.41 -16.93
N GLN A 667 -21.45 18.13 -17.24
CA GLN A 667 -22.16 17.37 -18.28
C GLN A 667 -23.34 16.56 -17.73
N GLU A 668 -23.26 16.05 -16.49
CA GLU A 668 -24.37 15.29 -15.88
C GLU A 668 -25.52 16.16 -15.38
N VAL A 669 -25.31 17.47 -15.20
CA VAL A 669 -26.38 18.44 -14.92
C VAL A 669 -27.12 18.87 -16.21
N ALA A 670 -26.64 18.43 -17.38
CA ALA A 670 -27.17 18.82 -18.69
C ALA A 670 -27.85 17.68 -19.46
N VAL A 671 -28.19 16.55 -18.81
CA VAL A 671 -28.95 15.43 -19.41
C VAL A 671 -30.25 15.18 -18.65
#